data_AF-A0A8J3CB85-F1
#
_entry.id   AF-A0A8J3CB85-F1
#
_cell.length_a   1.000
_cell.length_b   1.000
_cell.length_c   1.000
_cell.angle_alpha   90.00
_cell.angle_beta   90.00
_cell.angle_gamma   90.00
#
_symmetry.space_group_name_H-M   'P 1'
#
loop_
_entity.id
_entity.type
_entity.pdbx_description
1 polymer ?
#
loop_
_entity_poly.entity_id
_entity_poly.type
_entity_poly.pdbx_seq_one_letter_code
_entity_poly.pdbx_strand_id
1 'polypeptide(L)'
;MSRSMSHPYRVLVALALAGFMLACAPAEPAPVPRPAEPDRTRYLQVVAHQDDDILFMNPDVQDAIRGGYPVVTVFLTAGESNARDVGRYAAGRQAGARAAYAAMAGVADDWSGEPLRLGDQHQAELYTLRGKPRVQLVFLNLPDDNNPNATGGKHALLRLWKDRSKSLRVGTVVPQGATVPGSSSYSRRELVDALVTLLRRFQPTVVRTQDPQPDSRYTRNWRPFNDHPDHVVTARLMDEALRTYRVSGADARFVVRNYRNYNVEVVPPNLSPEQQKEKLDVFRAYAKNDPWVSTKGAYDVWPRRMRYRWPLGSSWVGHNADGRLQAFAVVSGQAVTWWQEGDGWSGPVSLADPGGPLAPGLSVVTDRQGRLRLFGRRLDTHEVVGLSQLKPNGRWNSVWEPLGAPGAHGPVVPESVAASQVGQPVVTVDGAGRLVLVIRNARGGVSARVCTSGSWGEWLNLGGSEVRAGVTAATRADGTVEVFATAPGGVLRWTQSGRSFAPGEPIRGVQPGGPPVAVRFGDRLAVLVTAAGGQQLFVGRQDRDGRWSTKMVPVPGGPGSVAGAAAGSDLLLVGRGADGRGRTLRMGSSGPPGPWTDLGGSLVDEPVAITARDGRVVLLTLGPASRLLVNVQYAPTPESQFTGWRTAGS
;
A
#
# COMPACT_ATOMS: atom_id res chain seq x y z
N MET A 1 -16.84 48.99 75.08
CA MET A 1 -15.51 49.63 75.22
C MET A 1 -14.53 48.81 74.37
N SER A 2 -14.27 49.15 73.09
CA SER A 2 -13.18 50.05 72.59
C SER A 2 -11.81 49.58 73.13
N ARG A 3 -10.78 49.10 72.40
CA ARG A 3 -10.13 49.36 71.09
C ARG A 3 -9.23 48.13 70.77
N SER A 4 -9.10 47.59 69.55
CA SER A 4 -8.42 48.07 68.32
C SER A 4 -6.88 48.02 68.30
N MET A 5 -6.36 47.19 67.37
CA MET A 5 -5.09 47.27 66.57
C MET A 5 -3.75 47.12 67.34
N SER A 6 -2.68 46.48 66.83
CA SER A 6 -2.21 46.20 65.45
C SER A 6 -1.19 45.03 65.39
N HIS A 7 -1.09 44.40 64.22
CA HIS A 7 -0.03 43.48 63.75
C HIS A 7 1.31 44.21 63.48
N PRO A 8 2.50 43.54 63.46
CA PRO A 8 2.97 42.87 62.23
C PRO A 8 3.88 41.60 62.37
N TYR A 9 3.63 40.69 61.43
CA TYR A 9 4.53 39.86 60.58
C TYR A 9 5.72 39.00 61.10
N ARG A 10 5.65 37.72 60.66
CA ARG A 10 6.69 36.83 60.07
C ARG A 10 7.62 36.08 61.04
N VAL A 11 7.94 34.77 60.88
CA VAL A 11 7.51 33.68 59.98
C VAL A 11 8.16 32.35 60.44
N LEU A 12 7.56 31.19 60.05
CA LEU A 12 8.12 29.81 59.91
C LEU A 12 8.50 29.05 61.23
N VAL A 13 8.34 27.72 61.43
CA VAL A 13 7.94 26.58 60.58
C VAL A 13 7.56 25.35 61.44
N ALA A 14 6.41 24.76 61.09
CA ALA A 14 6.01 23.36 60.94
C ALA A 14 6.43 22.24 61.93
N LEU A 15 5.42 21.52 62.42
CA LEU A 15 5.48 20.07 62.70
C LEU A 15 4.07 19.43 62.60
N ALA A 16 3.99 18.44 61.72
CA ALA A 16 3.13 17.25 61.68
C ALA A 16 1.68 17.31 62.23
N LEU A 17 0.72 17.09 61.32
CA LEU A 17 -0.51 16.36 61.63
C LEU A 17 -0.96 15.58 60.39
N ALA A 18 -0.65 14.28 60.44
CA ALA A 18 -1.18 13.26 59.54
C ALA A 18 -2.59 12.87 60.01
N GLY A 19 -3.53 12.81 59.08
CA GLY A 19 -4.85 12.20 59.29
C GLY A 19 -6.03 13.12 59.01
N PHE A 20 -6.30 13.39 57.73
CA PHE A 20 -7.63 13.45 57.08
C PHE A 20 -7.50 14.15 55.72
N MET A 21 -7.17 13.40 54.67
CA MET A 21 -7.34 13.78 53.27
C MET A 21 -7.68 12.50 52.50
N LEU A 22 -8.95 12.08 52.54
CA LEU A 22 -9.46 11.15 51.54
C LEU A 22 -9.50 11.94 50.23
N ALA A 23 -8.51 11.70 49.38
CA ALA A 23 -8.36 12.33 48.09
C ALA A 23 -9.50 11.90 47.15
N CYS A 24 -10.29 12.87 46.67
CA CYS A 24 -10.97 12.75 45.39
C CYS A 24 -9.90 12.73 44.28
N ALA A 25 -9.38 11.56 43.97
CA ALA A 25 -8.67 11.33 42.71
C ALA A 25 -9.70 11.25 41.57
N PRO A 26 -9.49 11.90 40.42
CA PRO A 26 -10.31 11.64 39.25
C PRO A 26 -10.15 10.16 38.86
N ALA A 27 -11.27 9.46 38.70
CA ALA A 27 -11.27 8.07 38.26
C ALA A 27 -10.49 7.96 36.93
N GLU A 28 -9.50 7.07 36.88
CA GLU A 28 -8.84 6.72 35.62
C GLU A 28 -9.90 6.28 34.60
N PRO A 29 -9.83 6.75 33.34
CA PRO A 29 -10.74 6.25 32.31
C PRO A 29 -10.57 4.74 32.22
N ALA A 30 -11.67 4.00 32.35
CA ALA A 30 -11.68 2.55 32.24
C ALA A 30 -10.96 2.14 30.95
N PRO A 31 -10.05 1.14 31.00
CA PRO A 31 -9.36 0.68 29.81
C PRO A 31 -10.38 0.28 28.75
N VAL A 32 -10.27 0.89 27.57
CA VAL A 32 -11.08 0.54 26.39
C VAL A 32 -10.95 -0.97 26.19
N PRO A 33 -12.06 -1.74 26.10
CA PRO A 33 -11.99 -3.17 25.87
C PRO A 33 -11.21 -3.44 24.58
N ARG A 34 -10.13 -4.24 24.66
CA ARG A 34 -9.51 -4.80 23.46
C ARG A 34 -10.54 -5.71 22.78
N PRO A 35 -10.77 -5.60 21.46
CA PRO A 35 -11.51 -6.63 20.74
C PRO A 35 -10.81 -7.98 20.93
N ALA A 36 -11.56 -8.99 21.36
CA ALA A 36 -11.07 -10.35 21.52
C ALA A 36 -11.16 -11.12 20.18
N GLU A 37 -10.01 -11.21 19.49
CA GLU A 37 -9.49 -12.43 18.85
C GLU A 37 -7.97 -12.42 19.09
N PRO A 38 -7.29 -13.56 19.34
CA PRO A 38 -5.83 -13.58 19.33
C PRO A 38 -5.36 -13.15 17.94
N ASP A 39 -4.65 -12.02 17.92
CA ASP A 39 -4.15 -11.35 16.73
C ASP A 39 -3.42 -12.32 15.77
N ARG A 40 -4.13 -12.76 14.73
CA ARG A 40 -3.60 -13.58 13.62
C ARG A 40 -2.65 -12.80 12.71
N THR A 41 -2.37 -11.53 13.00
CA THR A 41 -1.48 -10.70 12.18
C THR A 41 -0.10 -11.33 12.07
N ARG A 42 0.31 -11.66 10.85
CA ARG A 42 1.64 -12.18 10.52
C ARG A 42 2.09 -11.56 9.21
N TYR A 43 3.27 -10.94 9.21
CA TYR A 43 3.87 -10.36 8.02
C TYR A 43 4.91 -11.32 7.43
N LEU A 44 4.80 -11.58 6.13
CA LEU A 44 5.82 -12.26 5.34
C LEU A 44 6.30 -11.32 4.24
N GLN A 45 7.61 -11.08 4.18
CA GLN A 45 8.25 -10.37 3.08
C GLN A 45 9.05 -11.39 2.27
N VAL A 46 8.96 -11.34 0.95
CA VAL A 46 9.78 -12.17 0.06
C VAL A 46 10.47 -11.26 -0.95
N VAL A 47 11.79 -11.20 -0.87
CA VAL A 47 12.65 -10.34 -1.69
C VAL A 47 13.82 -11.13 -2.26
N ALA A 48 14.43 -10.61 -3.32
CA ALA A 48 15.56 -11.26 -3.97
C ALA A 48 16.79 -11.21 -3.06
N HIS A 49 17.20 -10.01 -2.64
CA HIS A 49 18.47 -9.78 -1.95
C HIS A 49 18.32 -9.17 -0.55
N GLN A 50 19.39 -9.29 0.23
CA GLN A 50 19.48 -9.02 1.67
C GLN A 50 19.28 -7.56 2.09
N ASP A 51 19.31 -6.63 1.15
CA ASP A 51 19.10 -5.20 1.32
C ASP A 51 17.78 -4.68 0.71
N ASP A 52 17.07 -5.48 -0.08
CA ASP A 52 15.95 -5.00 -0.89
C ASP A 52 14.77 -4.49 -0.06
N ASP A 53 14.43 -5.18 1.02
CA ASP A 53 13.34 -4.78 1.92
C ASP A 53 13.72 -3.52 2.71
N ILE A 54 14.99 -3.40 3.12
CA ILE A 54 15.54 -2.20 3.76
C ILE A 54 15.49 -1.01 2.80
N LEU A 55 15.82 -1.21 1.52
CA LEU A 55 15.89 -0.14 0.52
C LEU A 55 14.52 0.24 -0.05
N PHE A 56 13.61 -0.71 -0.22
CA PHE A 56 12.39 -0.50 -1.01
C PHE A 56 11.08 -0.71 -0.25
N MET A 57 11.08 -1.44 0.88
CA MET A 57 9.89 -1.68 1.68
C MET A 57 9.82 -0.84 2.95
N ASN A 58 10.94 -0.43 3.55
CA ASN A 58 10.92 0.49 4.69
C ASN A 58 10.32 1.87 4.33
N PRO A 59 9.47 2.46 5.19
CA PRO A 59 9.31 2.16 6.63
C PRO A 59 8.33 1.04 6.99
N ASP A 60 7.63 0.41 6.03
CA ASP A 60 6.56 -0.53 6.34
C ASP A 60 7.01 -1.78 7.13
N VAL A 61 8.24 -2.26 6.89
CA VAL A 61 8.85 -3.38 7.63
C VAL A 61 9.16 -2.95 9.06
N GLN A 62 9.85 -1.82 9.21
CA GLN A 62 10.15 -1.22 10.52
C GLN A 62 8.89 -0.94 11.34
N ASP A 63 7.81 -0.45 10.72
CA ASP A 63 6.53 -0.20 11.39
C ASP A 63 5.88 -1.50 11.92
N ALA A 64 5.98 -2.60 11.17
CA ALA A 64 5.49 -3.90 11.63
C ALA A 64 6.29 -4.40 12.86
N ILE A 65 7.61 -4.25 12.84
CA ILE A 65 8.49 -4.60 13.95
C ILE A 65 8.20 -3.71 15.18
N ARG A 66 8.05 -2.40 14.97
CA ARG A 66 7.73 -1.41 16.02
C ARG A 66 6.37 -1.70 16.64
N GLY A 67 5.40 -2.14 15.83
CA GLY A 67 4.07 -2.60 16.29
C GLY A 67 4.07 -3.92 17.06
N GLY A 68 5.20 -4.63 17.15
CA GLY A 68 5.32 -5.89 17.89
C GLY A 68 4.69 -7.11 17.18
N TYR A 69 4.38 -6.95 15.89
CA TYR A 69 3.84 -8.02 15.06
C TYR A 69 4.92 -9.03 14.69
N PRO A 70 4.55 -10.31 14.48
CA PRO A 70 5.47 -11.27 13.87
C PRO A 70 5.81 -10.90 12.43
N VAL A 71 7.10 -10.89 12.14
CA VAL A 71 7.70 -10.47 10.88
C VAL A 71 8.69 -11.54 10.45
N VAL A 72 8.45 -12.11 9.27
CA VAL A 72 9.35 -13.05 8.61
C VAL A 72 9.78 -12.46 7.28
N THR A 73 11.08 -12.48 7.00
CA THR A 73 11.62 -12.03 5.71
C THR A 73 12.41 -13.16 5.05
N VAL A 74 12.03 -13.47 3.82
CA VAL A 74 12.62 -14.52 3.01
C VAL A 74 13.45 -13.87 1.91
N PHE A 75 14.74 -14.21 1.88
CA PHE A 75 15.66 -13.82 0.84
C PHE A 75 15.86 -14.99 -0.13
N LEU A 76 15.50 -14.76 -1.39
CA LEU A 76 15.48 -15.83 -2.38
C LEU A 76 16.90 -16.18 -2.85
N THR A 77 17.75 -15.18 -3.08
CA THR A 77 19.13 -15.37 -3.55
C THR A 77 20.16 -15.15 -2.42
N ALA A 78 21.41 -15.55 -2.66
CA ALA A 78 22.55 -15.27 -1.78
C ALA A 78 23.14 -13.86 -2.00
N GLY A 79 22.68 -13.12 -3.02
CA GLY A 79 23.06 -11.73 -3.29
C GLY A 79 24.55 -11.53 -3.53
N GLU A 80 25.25 -12.59 -3.94
CA GLU A 80 26.71 -12.63 -4.04
C GLU A 80 27.26 -11.94 -5.30
N SER A 81 26.38 -11.61 -6.25
CA SER A 81 26.72 -11.08 -7.57
C SER A 81 27.86 -11.87 -8.23
N ASN A 82 28.95 -11.21 -8.64
CA ASN A 82 30.13 -11.85 -9.24
C ASN A 82 31.33 -11.90 -8.28
N ALA A 83 31.11 -11.99 -6.97
CA ALA A 83 32.18 -12.07 -5.98
C ALA A 83 33.12 -13.26 -6.25
N ARG A 84 34.42 -13.05 -6.06
CA ARG A 84 35.42 -14.13 -6.20
C ARG A 84 35.27 -15.18 -5.09
N ASP A 85 35.11 -14.71 -3.86
CA ASP A 85 34.80 -15.55 -2.69
C ASP A 85 33.29 -15.48 -2.41
N VAL A 86 32.55 -16.29 -3.14
CA VAL A 86 31.08 -16.35 -3.10
C VAL A 86 30.56 -16.67 -1.70
N GLY A 87 31.16 -17.66 -1.03
CA GLY A 87 30.71 -18.12 0.28
C GLY A 87 30.89 -17.06 1.36
N ARG A 88 32.05 -16.39 1.39
CA ARG A 88 32.31 -15.31 2.36
C ARG A 88 31.43 -14.09 2.10
N TYR A 89 31.27 -13.68 0.85
CA TYR A 89 30.48 -12.49 0.53
C TYR A 89 28.98 -12.72 0.81
N ALA A 90 28.43 -13.90 0.45
CA ALA A 90 27.07 -14.28 0.81
C ALA A 90 26.84 -14.28 2.35
N ALA A 91 27.80 -14.79 3.13
CA ALA A 91 27.72 -14.76 4.59
C ALA A 91 27.72 -13.32 5.14
N GLY A 92 28.50 -12.41 4.53
CA GLY A 92 28.49 -10.98 4.85
C GLY A 92 27.14 -10.33 4.58
N ARG A 93 26.51 -10.62 3.44
CA ARG A 93 25.15 -10.15 3.10
C ARG A 93 24.11 -10.62 4.13
N GLN A 94 24.15 -11.89 4.53
CA GLN A 94 23.27 -12.41 5.59
C GLN A 94 23.51 -11.71 6.95
N ALA A 95 24.77 -11.47 7.31
CA ALA A 95 25.13 -10.73 8.53
C ALA A 95 24.64 -9.27 8.48
N GLY A 96 24.73 -8.61 7.32
CA GLY A 96 24.17 -7.29 7.09
C GLY A 96 22.67 -7.24 7.35
N ALA A 97 21.91 -8.19 6.81
CA ALA A 97 20.46 -8.28 7.04
C ALA A 97 20.15 -8.47 8.53
N ARG A 98 20.83 -9.40 9.21
CA ARG A 98 20.69 -9.62 10.66
C ARG A 98 20.95 -8.34 11.48
N ALA A 99 22.05 -7.64 11.20
CA ALA A 99 22.40 -6.39 11.86
C ALA A 99 21.34 -5.28 11.66
N ALA A 100 20.81 -5.15 10.45
CA ALA A 100 19.77 -4.18 10.13
C ALA A 100 18.45 -4.48 10.85
N TYR A 101 18.06 -5.75 10.92
CA TYR A 101 16.85 -6.16 11.63
C TYR A 101 16.96 -6.00 13.15
N ALA A 102 18.12 -6.31 13.73
CA ALA A 102 18.40 -6.03 15.13
C ALA A 102 18.31 -4.52 15.44
N ALA A 103 18.86 -3.68 14.54
CA ALA A 103 18.76 -2.23 14.64
C ALA A 103 17.30 -1.73 14.55
N MET A 104 16.50 -2.22 13.59
CA MET A 104 15.07 -1.91 13.50
C MET A 104 14.28 -2.35 14.74
N ALA A 105 14.68 -3.48 15.34
CA ALA A 105 14.06 -4.03 16.54
C ALA A 105 14.48 -3.34 17.83
N GLY A 106 15.57 -2.56 17.82
CA GLY A 106 16.12 -1.87 18.99
C GLY A 106 16.77 -2.83 19.99
N VAL A 107 17.31 -3.96 19.54
CA VAL A 107 17.93 -5.00 20.39
C VAL A 107 19.31 -5.39 19.87
N ALA A 108 20.05 -6.18 20.65
CA ALA A 108 21.36 -6.70 20.24
C ALA A 108 21.26 -7.58 18.98
N ASP A 109 22.29 -7.53 18.13
CA ASP A 109 22.45 -8.40 16.97
C ASP A 109 22.88 -9.80 17.41
N ASP A 110 21.92 -10.55 17.98
CA ASP A 110 22.10 -11.89 18.50
C ASP A 110 20.96 -12.80 18.02
N TRP A 111 21.34 -13.83 17.26
CA TRP A 111 20.43 -14.70 16.54
C TRP A 111 20.69 -16.18 16.84
N SER A 112 19.63 -16.96 16.84
CA SER A 112 19.71 -18.43 16.76
C SER A 112 19.47 -18.87 15.32
N GLY A 113 20.45 -19.54 14.71
CA GLY A 113 20.33 -20.15 13.39
C GLY A 113 19.98 -21.63 13.48
N GLU A 114 19.07 -22.10 12.63
CA GLU A 114 18.74 -23.52 12.45
C GLU A 114 18.37 -23.86 11.00
N PRO A 115 18.50 -25.12 10.55
CA PRO A 115 17.97 -25.54 9.26
C PRO A 115 16.44 -25.58 9.27
N LEU A 116 15.81 -24.96 8.27
CA LEU A 116 14.37 -25.04 8.02
C LEU A 116 14.11 -25.96 6.81
N ARG A 117 13.37 -27.04 7.01
CA ARG A 117 12.96 -27.94 5.91
C ARG A 117 11.90 -27.28 5.03
N LEU A 118 12.12 -27.31 3.71
CA LEU A 118 11.23 -26.78 2.67
C LEU A 118 10.66 -27.87 1.76
N GLY A 119 10.58 -29.10 2.29
CA GLY A 119 10.27 -30.33 1.57
C GLY A 119 11.22 -31.44 2.00
N ASP A 120 11.17 -32.59 1.33
CA ASP A 120 12.01 -33.75 1.67
C ASP A 120 13.48 -33.55 1.28
N GLN A 121 13.73 -32.73 0.25
CA GLN A 121 15.05 -32.58 -0.36
C GLN A 121 15.65 -31.17 -0.22
N HIS A 122 14.92 -30.25 0.39
CA HIS A 122 15.25 -28.83 0.37
C HIS A 122 15.30 -28.25 1.78
N GLN A 123 16.33 -27.45 2.04
CA GLN A 123 16.47 -26.71 3.28
C GLN A 123 16.80 -25.24 3.01
N ALA A 124 16.43 -24.38 3.95
CA ALA A 124 16.86 -22.99 4.04
C ALA A 124 17.45 -22.74 5.43
N GLU A 125 18.18 -21.64 5.59
CA GLU A 125 18.65 -21.20 6.90
C GLU A 125 17.59 -20.30 7.55
N LEU A 126 17.12 -20.65 8.74
CA LEU A 126 16.21 -19.84 9.55
C LEU A 126 17.00 -19.21 10.70
N TYR A 127 16.96 -17.89 10.79
CA TYR A 127 17.52 -17.13 11.91
C TYR A 127 16.39 -16.47 12.70
N THR A 128 16.36 -16.67 14.01
CA THR A 128 15.41 -16.03 14.94
C THR A 128 16.15 -15.07 15.86
N LEU A 129 15.69 -13.82 15.94
CA LEU A 129 16.32 -12.77 16.75
C LEU A 129 16.06 -13.01 18.24
N ARG A 130 17.09 -13.28 19.05
CA ARG A 130 16.89 -13.70 20.45
C ARG A 130 16.22 -12.63 21.30
N GLY A 131 16.63 -11.36 21.13
CA GLY A 131 16.03 -10.22 21.83
C GLY A 131 14.60 -9.90 21.40
N LYS A 132 14.14 -10.43 20.25
CA LYS A 132 12.79 -10.23 19.74
C LYS A 132 12.35 -11.40 18.83
N PRO A 133 12.01 -12.59 19.40
CA PRO A 133 11.85 -13.83 18.63
C PRO A 133 10.72 -13.84 17.60
N ARG A 134 9.86 -12.82 17.61
CA ARG A 134 8.83 -12.58 16.59
C ARG A 134 9.41 -12.07 15.26
N VAL A 135 10.71 -11.74 15.22
CA VAL A 135 11.44 -11.30 14.03
C VAL A 135 12.33 -12.45 13.56
N GLN A 136 12.10 -12.92 12.33
CA GLN A 136 12.80 -14.06 11.74
C GLN A 136 13.25 -13.78 10.31
N LEU A 137 14.41 -14.30 9.93
CA LEU A 137 14.96 -14.21 8.58
C LEU A 137 15.15 -15.62 8.02
N VAL A 138 14.80 -15.82 6.74
CA VAL A 138 14.95 -17.09 6.03
C VAL A 138 15.81 -16.85 4.79
N PHE A 139 16.88 -17.62 4.63
CA PHE A 139 17.78 -17.52 3.48
C PHE A 139 17.73 -18.80 2.64
N LEU A 140 17.26 -18.69 1.39
CA LEU A 140 17.23 -19.82 0.44
C LEU A 140 18.55 -19.97 -0.32
N ASN A 141 19.34 -18.90 -0.42
CA ASN A 141 20.68 -18.88 -1.00
C ASN A 141 20.74 -19.35 -2.48
N LEU A 142 19.71 -19.14 -3.31
CA LEU A 142 19.87 -19.33 -4.76
C LEU A 142 20.93 -18.37 -5.31
N PRO A 143 21.65 -18.72 -6.39
CA PRO A 143 22.65 -17.81 -6.95
C PRO A 143 22.02 -16.52 -7.47
N ASP A 144 22.75 -15.42 -7.30
CA ASP A 144 22.44 -14.11 -7.87
C ASP A 144 22.49 -14.11 -9.41
N ASP A 145 21.71 -13.24 -10.05
CA ASP A 145 21.63 -13.05 -11.51
C ASP A 145 23.02 -12.88 -12.15
N ASN A 146 23.95 -12.20 -11.48
CA ASN A 146 25.27 -11.92 -12.04
C ASN A 146 26.33 -12.99 -11.75
N ASN A 147 26.00 -14.06 -11.01
CA ASN A 147 26.96 -15.11 -10.66
C ASN A 147 27.34 -15.96 -11.87
N PRO A 148 28.60 -15.90 -12.37
CA PRO A 148 29.02 -16.68 -13.53
C PRO A 148 29.19 -18.18 -13.22
N ASN A 149 29.35 -18.53 -11.95
CA ASN A 149 29.65 -19.89 -11.48
C ASN A 149 28.39 -20.67 -11.05
N ALA A 150 27.21 -20.06 -11.12
CA ALA A 150 25.95 -20.75 -10.86
C ALA A 150 25.77 -21.94 -11.82
N THR A 151 25.04 -22.98 -11.40
CA THR A 151 24.76 -24.15 -12.25
C THR A 151 24.07 -23.72 -13.55
N GLY A 152 24.74 -23.88 -14.69
CA GLY A 152 24.26 -23.41 -15.99
C GLY A 152 24.50 -21.91 -16.28
N GLY A 153 25.39 -21.25 -15.52
CA GLY A 153 25.84 -19.87 -15.72
C GLY A 153 24.94 -18.80 -15.10
N LYS A 154 25.16 -17.54 -15.50
CA LYS A 154 24.41 -16.35 -15.04
C LYS A 154 22.90 -16.48 -15.22
N HIS A 155 22.17 -15.54 -14.62
CA HIS A 155 20.72 -15.38 -14.72
C HIS A 155 19.94 -16.56 -14.15
N ALA A 156 20.38 -17.06 -12.98
CA ALA A 156 19.86 -18.27 -12.36
C ALA A 156 18.33 -18.30 -12.24
N LEU A 157 17.73 -17.31 -11.56
CA LEU A 157 16.28 -17.24 -11.40
C LEU A 157 15.57 -17.05 -12.74
N LEU A 158 16.10 -16.20 -13.63
CA LEU A 158 15.50 -15.96 -14.93
C LEU A 158 15.50 -17.21 -15.82
N ARG A 159 16.56 -18.02 -15.77
CA ARG A 159 16.64 -19.30 -16.47
C ARG A 159 15.61 -20.28 -15.91
N LEU A 160 15.48 -20.39 -14.58
CA LEU A 160 14.42 -21.19 -13.96
C LEU A 160 13.02 -20.72 -14.39
N TRP A 161 12.79 -19.40 -14.40
CA TRP A 161 11.51 -18.84 -14.82
C TRP A 161 11.18 -19.14 -16.29
N LYS A 162 12.18 -19.07 -17.18
CA LYS A 162 11.99 -19.33 -18.62
C LYS A 162 12.02 -20.81 -18.99
N ASP A 163 12.41 -21.70 -18.08
CA ASP A 163 12.54 -23.11 -18.36
C ASP A 163 11.18 -23.74 -18.76
N ARG A 164 11.07 -24.12 -20.04
CA ARG A 164 9.90 -24.80 -20.60
C ARG A 164 10.06 -26.32 -20.60
N SER A 165 11.30 -26.84 -20.58
CA SER A 165 11.54 -28.29 -20.52
C SER A 165 11.28 -28.86 -19.13
N LYS A 166 11.19 -27.99 -18.10
CA LYS A 166 10.97 -28.35 -16.69
C LYS A 166 12.08 -29.27 -16.15
N SER A 167 13.26 -29.20 -16.75
CA SER A 167 14.40 -30.04 -16.44
C SER A 167 15.58 -29.25 -15.88
N LEU A 168 15.56 -27.92 -16.00
CA LEU A 168 16.62 -27.09 -15.45
C LEU A 168 16.58 -27.15 -13.93
N ARG A 169 17.77 -27.30 -13.35
CA ARG A 169 17.98 -27.22 -11.90
C ARG A 169 19.12 -26.27 -11.59
N VAL A 170 19.00 -25.53 -10.49
CA VAL A 170 20.03 -24.59 -10.01
C VAL A 170 20.36 -24.93 -8.57
N GLY A 171 21.65 -25.15 -8.28
CA GLY A 171 22.16 -25.35 -6.92
C GLY A 171 22.28 -24.06 -6.13
N THR A 172 21.97 -24.09 -4.84
CA THR A 172 22.17 -22.97 -3.91
C THR A 172 23.66 -22.75 -3.63
N VAL A 173 24.01 -21.49 -3.35
CA VAL A 173 25.27 -21.12 -2.74
C VAL A 173 25.32 -21.65 -1.30
N VAL A 174 26.50 -22.02 -0.83
CA VAL A 174 26.76 -22.35 0.58
C VAL A 174 27.57 -21.21 1.21
N PRO A 175 26.93 -20.32 1.98
CA PRO A 175 27.63 -19.27 2.72
C PRO A 175 28.67 -19.84 3.69
N GLN A 176 29.71 -19.06 3.98
CA GLN A 176 30.69 -19.43 4.98
C GLN A 176 30.03 -19.49 6.37
N GLY A 177 30.18 -20.64 7.06
CA GLY A 177 29.55 -20.85 8.37
C GLY A 177 28.03 -21.06 8.30
N ALA A 178 27.49 -21.39 7.12
CA ALA A 178 26.07 -21.64 6.93
C ALA A 178 25.54 -22.73 7.87
N THR A 179 24.32 -22.51 8.36
CA THR A 179 23.63 -23.51 9.19
C THR A 179 23.18 -24.72 8.36
N VAL A 180 23.04 -24.53 7.05
CA VAL A 180 22.83 -25.60 6.06
C VAL A 180 24.14 -25.78 5.28
N PRO A 181 24.97 -26.78 5.61
CA PRO A 181 26.33 -26.90 5.05
C PRO A 181 26.38 -27.46 3.61
N GLY A 182 25.24 -27.86 3.05
CA GLY A 182 25.14 -28.47 1.72
C GLY A 182 24.33 -27.63 0.73
N SER A 183 24.66 -27.74 -0.55
CA SER A 183 23.86 -27.14 -1.63
C SER A 183 22.58 -27.93 -1.87
N SER A 184 21.45 -27.23 -1.99
CA SER A 184 20.17 -27.78 -2.46
C SER A 184 19.94 -27.37 -3.91
N SER A 185 19.36 -28.25 -4.74
CA SER A 185 19.10 -27.95 -6.15
C SER A 185 17.60 -27.82 -6.44
N TYR A 186 17.20 -26.72 -7.07
CA TYR A 186 15.80 -26.40 -7.35
C TYR A 186 15.54 -26.32 -8.86
N SER A 187 14.47 -26.96 -9.31
CA SER A 187 13.69 -26.57 -10.48
C SER A 187 12.73 -25.42 -10.13
N ARG A 188 12.12 -24.78 -11.14
CA ARG A 188 11.09 -23.75 -10.92
C ARG A 188 9.94 -24.27 -10.04
N ARG A 189 9.47 -25.48 -10.31
CA ARG A 189 8.34 -26.08 -9.58
C ARG A 189 8.69 -26.28 -8.11
N GLU A 190 9.83 -26.90 -7.82
CA GLU A 190 10.27 -27.13 -6.44
C GLU A 190 10.51 -25.82 -5.69
N LEU A 191 10.98 -24.77 -6.38
CA LEU A 191 11.12 -23.44 -5.78
C LEU A 191 9.76 -22.83 -5.42
N VAL A 192 8.76 -22.97 -6.28
CA VAL A 192 7.38 -22.56 -5.98
C VAL A 192 6.82 -23.39 -4.81
N ASP A 193 7.04 -24.70 -4.78
CA ASP A 193 6.59 -25.58 -3.70
C ASP A 193 7.26 -25.23 -2.35
N ALA A 194 8.53 -24.82 -2.37
CA ALA A 194 9.25 -24.31 -1.20
C ALA A 194 8.63 -23.00 -0.67
N LEU A 195 8.28 -22.05 -1.56
CA LEU A 195 7.56 -20.83 -1.18
C LEU A 195 6.16 -21.13 -0.61
N VAL A 196 5.44 -22.11 -1.18
CA VAL A 196 4.15 -22.59 -0.64
C VAL A 196 4.34 -23.22 0.75
N THR A 197 5.43 -23.95 0.97
CA THR A 197 5.77 -24.50 2.28
C THR A 197 6.00 -23.40 3.31
N LEU A 198 6.70 -22.32 2.95
CA LEU A 198 6.86 -21.13 3.80
C LEU A 198 5.51 -20.46 4.10
N LEU A 199 4.64 -20.30 3.11
CA LEU A 199 3.29 -19.77 3.30
C LEU A 199 2.47 -20.61 4.28
N ARG A 200 2.53 -21.95 4.17
CA ARG A 200 1.87 -22.87 5.11
C ARG A 200 2.48 -22.80 6.51
N ARG A 201 3.80 -22.67 6.60
CA ARG A 201 4.53 -22.64 7.89
C ARG A 201 4.24 -21.38 8.69
N PHE A 202 4.20 -20.23 8.03
CA PHE A 202 4.10 -18.92 8.67
C PHE A 202 2.70 -18.31 8.64
N GLN A 203 1.81 -18.82 7.77
CA GLN A 203 0.42 -18.39 7.62
C GLN A 203 0.25 -16.86 7.63
N PRO A 204 0.91 -16.13 6.72
CA PRO A 204 0.86 -14.68 6.72
C PRO A 204 -0.55 -14.15 6.43
N THR A 205 -0.89 -13.03 7.05
CA THR A 205 -2.05 -12.19 6.72
C THR A 205 -1.64 -11.00 5.85
N VAL A 206 -0.36 -10.63 5.84
CA VAL A 206 0.19 -9.64 4.91
C VAL A 206 1.41 -10.23 4.24
N VAL A 207 1.38 -10.27 2.90
CA VAL A 207 2.52 -10.67 2.07
C VAL A 207 3.04 -9.43 1.34
N ARG A 208 4.33 -9.14 1.49
CA ARG A 208 5.03 -8.07 0.77
C ARG A 208 6.05 -8.67 -0.19
N THR A 209 6.10 -8.16 -1.41
CA THR A 209 7.11 -8.59 -2.40
C THR A 209 7.43 -7.47 -3.38
N GLN A 210 8.36 -7.71 -4.28
CA GLN A 210 8.88 -6.74 -5.24
C GLN A 210 7.91 -6.53 -6.42
N ASP A 211 8.29 -5.71 -7.39
CA ASP A 211 7.48 -5.40 -8.56
C ASP A 211 7.62 -6.51 -9.64
N PRO A 212 6.57 -7.30 -9.93
CA PRO A 212 6.62 -8.33 -10.97
C PRO A 212 6.56 -7.74 -12.39
N GLN A 213 6.28 -6.45 -12.50
CA GLN A 213 6.04 -5.72 -13.74
C GLN A 213 6.49 -4.25 -13.62
N PRO A 214 7.81 -3.99 -13.55
CA PRO A 214 8.31 -2.63 -13.51
C PRO A 214 7.85 -1.80 -14.70
N ASP A 215 7.61 -0.52 -14.47
CA ASP A 215 7.16 0.38 -15.53
C ASP A 215 8.35 0.89 -16.35
N SER A 216 8.33 0.53 -17.64
CA SER A 216 9.43 0.72 -18.57
C SER A 216 9.77 2.17 -18.88
N ARG A 217 8.91 3.11 -18.46
CA ARG A 217 9.12 4.56 -18.62
C ARG A 217 10.05 5.15 -17.55
N TYR A 218 10.25 4.48 -16.42
CA TYR A 218 10.98 5.09 -15.29
C TYR A 218 12.49 5.03 -15.44
N THR A 219 13.07 3.89 -15.79
CA THR A 219 14.53 3.77 -15.92
C THR A 219 14.91 3.10 -17.23
N ARG A 220 16.05 3.47 -17.80
CA ARG A 220 16.64 2.78 -18.95
C ARG A 220 17.62 1.68 -18.53
N ASN A 221 17.96 1.61 -17.25
CA ASN A 221 18.81 0.57 -16.68
C ASN A 221 18.07 -0.77 -16.64
N TRP A 222 18.81 -1.87 -16.59
CA TRP A 222 18.26 -3.22 -16.42
C TRP A 222 17.22 -3.64 -17.47
N ARG A 223 17.40 -3.21 -18.72
CA ARG A 223 16.55 -3.68 -19.83
C ARG A 223 16.69 -5.20 -20.04
N PRO A 224 15.61 -5.90 -20.40
CA PRO A 224 14.28 -5.37 -20.74
C PRO A 224 13.33 -5.21 -19.54
N PHE A 225 13.77 -5.50 -18.31
CA PHE A 225 12.91 -5.52 -17.13
C PHE A 225 12.72 -4.16 -16.48
N ASN A 226 13.62 -3.21 -16.71
CA ASN A 226 13.62 -1.88 -16.09
C ASN A 226 13.70 -1.95 -14.54
N ASP A 227 14.24 -3.05 -14.04
CA ASP A 227 14.59 -3.37 -12.66
C ASP A 227 15.49 -4.61 -12.68
N HIS A 228 16.14 -4.94 -11.56
CA HIS A 228 16.99 -6.12 -11.48
C HIS A 228 16.21 -7.40 -11.84
N PRO A 229 16.73 -8.29 -12.70
CA PRO A 229 16.02 -9.50 -13.10
C PRO A 229 15.56 -10.37 -11.92
N ASP A 230 16.39 -10.52 -10.89
CA ASP A 230 16.01 -11.30 -9.70
C ASP A 230 14.84 -10.66 -8.93
N HIS A 231 14.71 -9.33 -8.89
CA HIS A 231 13.57 -8.66 -8.24
C HIS A 231 12.27 -9.07 -8.92
N VAL A 232 12.26 -8.96 -10.25
CA VAL A 232 11.09 -9.25 -11.09
C VAL A 232 10.72 -10.72 -11.03
N VAL A 233 11.73 -11.61 -11.12
CA VAL A 233 11.48 -13.05 -11.09
C VAL A 233 11.05 -13.53 -9.70
N THR A 234 11.64 -12.99 -8.63
CA THR A 234 11.20 -13.27 -7.24
C THR A 234 9.73 -12.92 -7.06
N ALA A 235 9.31 -11.72 -7.46
CA ALA A 235 7.91 -11.31 -7.36
C ALA A 235 6.98 -12.21 -8.18
N ARG A 236 7.39 -12.63 -9.38
CA ARG A 236 6.59 -13.53 -10.23
C ARG A 236 6.48 -14.96 -9.70
N LEU A 237 7.56 -15.49 -9.11
CA LEU A 237 7.53 -16.78 -8.41
C LEU A 237 6.62 -16.70 -7.19
N MET A 238 6.64 -15.59 -6.46
CA MET A 238 5.73 -15.35 -5.36
C MET A 238 4.26 -15.30 -5.82
N ASP A 239 3.95 -14.62 -6.93
CA ASP A 239 2.60 -14.61 -7.51
C ASP A 239 2.11 -16.03 -7.89
N GLU A 240 3.00 -16.90 -8.35
CA GLU A 240 2.71 -18.32 -8.61
C GLU A 240 2.49 -19.12 -7.33
N ALA A 241 3.32 -18.91 -6.31
CA ALA A 241 3.18 -19.54 -5.00
C ALA A 241 1.89 -19.14 -4.30
N LEU A 242 1.49 -17.86 -4.34
CA LEU A 242 0.24 -17.38 -3.74
C LEU A 242 -0.99 -17.98 -4.40
N ARG A 243 -0.99 -18.12 -5.73
CA ARG A 243 -2.07 -18.81 -6.46
C ARG A 243 -2.17 -20.28 -6.04
N THR A 244 -1.03 -20.96 -5.94
CA THR A 244 -0.97 -22.36 -5.51
C THR A 244 -1.40 -22.55 -4.06
N TYR A 245 -0.95 -21.67 -3.16
CA TYR A 245 -1.31 -21.69 -1.75
C TYR A 245 -2.82 -21.49 -1.55
N ARG A 246 -3.41 -20.54 -2.26
CA ARG A 246 -4.86 -20.26 -2.22
C ARG A 246 -5.71 -21.47 -2.58
N VAL A 247 -5.38 -22.17 -3.66
CA VAL A 247 -6.18 -23.33 -4.10
C VAL A 247 -5.95 -24.58 -3.25
N SER A 248 -4.95 -24.57 -2.36
CA SER A 248 -4.62 -25.71 -1.50
C SER A 248 -5.56 -25.90 -0.29
N GLY A 249 -6.58 -25.05 -0.11
CA GLY A 249 -7.61 -25.22 0.93
C GLY A 249 -7.18 -24.84 2.35
N ALA A 250 -5.95 -24.35 2.55
CA ALA A 250 -5.58 -23.65 3.77
C ALA A 250 -6.48 -22.42 3.95
N ASP A 251 -6.76 -22.00 5.19
CA ASP A 251 -7.44 -20.72 5.52
C ASP A 251 -6.53 -19.54 5.16
N ALA A 252 -6.29 -19.41 3.85
CA ALA A 252 -5.31 -18.56 3.22
C ALA A 252 -5.96 -17.20 3.03
N ARG A 253 -6.10 -16.45 4.12
CA ARG A 253 -6.59 -15.07 4.13
C ARG A 253 -5.42 -14.11 4.25
N PHE A 254 -5.04 -13.47 3.15
CA PHE A 254 -3.91 -12.54 3.12
C PHE A 254 -4.15 -11.37 2.16
N VAL A 255 -3.48 -10.25 2.41
CA VAL A 255 -3.38 -9.14 1.45
C VAL A 255 -1.97 -9.07 0.90
N VAL A 256 -1.83 -8.72 -0.37
CA VAL A 256 -0.53 -8.61 -1.06
C VAL A 256 -0.18 -7.15 -1.28
N ARG A 257 1.08 -6.78 -1.04
CA ARG A 257 1.64 -5.46 -1.35
C ARG A 257 2.91 -5.61 -2.18
N ASN A 258 2.90 -4.97 -3.35
CA ASN A 258 4.05 -4.91 -4.25
C ASN A 258 4.73 -3.56 -4.14
N TYR A 259 6.05 -3.57 -4.10
CA TYR A 259 6.89 -2.38 -3.93
C TYR A 259 7.75 -2.19 -5.17
N ARG A 260 7.88 -0.95 -5.64
CA ARG A 260 8.83 -0.59 -6.70
C ARG A 260 10.25 -0.60 -6.16
N ASN A 261 11.21 -1.06 -6.96
CA ASN A 261 12.62 -1.15 -6.56
C ASN A 261 13.48 -0.08 -7.23
N TYR A 262 14.50 -0.43 -8.02
CA TYR A 262 15.49 0.54 -8.51
C TYR A 262 14.89 1.69 -9.30
N ASN A 263 13.78 1.45 -10.00
CA ASN A 263 13.10 2.48 -10.77
C ASN A 263 12.49 3.63 -9.93
N VAL A 264 12.55 3.59 -8.60
CA VAL A 264 12.14 4.71 -7.74
C VAL A 264 13.12 5.88 -7.81
N GLU A 265 14.38 5.66 -8.20
CA GLU A 265 15.42 6.71 -8.22
C GLU A 265 15.05 7.93 -9.09
N VAL A 266 14.26 7.70 -10.14
CA VAL A 266 13.86 8.73 -11.13
C VAL A 266 12.57 9.48 -10.77
N VAL A 267 11.91 9.12 -9.67
CA VAL A 267 10.75 9.87 -9.15
C VAL A 267 11.16 10.72 -7.95
N PRO A 268 10.43 11.80 -7.62
CA PRO A 268 10.76 12.61 -6.46
C PRO A 268 10.71 11.82 -5.14
N PRO A 269 11.52 12.19 -4.13
CA PRO A 269 11.41 11.65 -2.77
C PRO A 269 9.99 11.75 -2.23
N ASN A 270 9.59 10.81 -1.37
CA ASN A 270 8.25 10.80 -0.77
C ASN A 270 8.25 10.43 0.72
N LEU A 271 9.42 10.28 1.33
CA LEU A 271 9.58 10.08 2.76
C LEU A 271 10.06 11.38 3.40
N SER A 272 9.61 11.66 4.64
CA SER A 272 10.07 12.83 5.39
C SER A 272 11.57 12.73 5.73
N PRO A 273 12.28 13.84 5.96
CA PRO A 273 13.69 13.81 6.36
C PRO A 273 13.99 12.88 7.55
N GLU A 274 13.06 12.79 8.50
CA GLU A 274 13.17 11.91 9.67
C GLU A 274 13.11 10.43 9.25
N GLN A 275 12.15 10.06 8.40
CA GLN A 275 12.07 8.70 7.84
C GLN A 275 13.27 8.37 6.96
N GLN A 276 13.77 9.32 6.18
CA GLN A 276 14.99 9.15 5.39
C GLN A 276 16.18 8.85 6.30
N LYS A 277 16.31 9.60 7.41
CA LYS A 277 17.36 9.39 8.41
C LYS A 277 17.24 8.01 9.05
N GLU A 278 16.05 7.61 9.53
CA GLU A 278 15.84 6.28 10.14
C GLU A 278 16.23 5.16 9.17
N LYS A 279 15.78 5.25 7.91
CA LYS A 279 16.08 4.24 6.89
C LYS A 279 17.57 4.17 6.55
N LEU A 280 18.25 5.32 6.51
CA LEU A 280 19.70 5.38 6.34
C LEU A 280 20.46 4.84 7.55
N ASP A 281 19.98 5.05 8.78
CA ASP A 281 20.60 4.48 9.99
C ASP A 281 20.50 2.95 10.00
N VAL A 282 19.35 2.39 9.61
CA VAL A 282 19.17 0.94 9.42
C VAL A 282 20.12 0.43 8.33
N PHE A 283 20.20 1.11 7.18
CA PHE A 283 21.08 0.71 6.10
C PHE A 283 22.58 0.84 6.47
N ARG A 284 22.96 1.78 7.34
CA ARG A 284 24.32 1.84 7.89
C ARG A 284 24.67 0.61 8.72
N ALA A 285 23.72 0.03 9.46
CA ALA A 285 23.95 -1.21 10.19
C ALA A 285 24.20 -2.37 9.23
N TYR A 286 23.42 -2.44 8.14
CA TYR A 286 23.63 -3.39 7.04
C TYR A 286 25.03 -3.26 6.41
N ALA A 287 25.38 -2.06 5.97
CA ALA A 287 26.58 -1.78 5.17
C ALA A 287 27.91 -2.08 5.88
N LYS A 288 27.92 -2.25 7.21
CA LYS A 288 29.12 -2.70 7.95
C LYS A 288 29.60 -4.09 7.53
N ASN A 289 28.71 -4.92 7.01
CA ASN A 289 28.98 -6.30 6.64
C ASN A 289 29.05 -6.52 5.12
N ASP A 290 28.82 -5.47 4.33
CA ASP A 290 28.80 -5.54 2.87
C ASP A 290 29.77 -4.47 2.29
N PRO A 291 30.98 -4.88 1.86
CA PRO A 291 31.98 -3.94 1.36
C PRO A 291 31.67 -3.37 -0.03
N TRP A 292 30.64 -3.85 -0.72
CA TRP A 292 30.30 -3.42 -2.09
C TRP A 292 29.20 -2.34 -2.11
N VAL A 293 28.59 -2.08 -0.96
CA VAL A 293 27.62 -0.99 -0.79
C VAL A 293 28.24 0.18 -0.04
N SER A 294 27.59 1.34 -0.11
CA SER A 294 28.00 2.51 0.66
C SER A 294 26.78 3.31 1.08
N THR A 295 26.91 4.29 1.97
CA THR A 295 25.80 5.21 2.29
C THR A 295 25.86 6.49 1.47
N LYS A 296 26.37 6.39 0.23
CA LYS A 296 26.56 7.49 -0.72
C LYS A 296 26.07 7.06 -2.10
N GLY A 297 26.00 8.01 -3.04
CA GLY A 297 25.60 7.72 -4.41
C GLY A 297 24.19 7.13 -4.49
N ALA A 298 24.01 6.08 -5.30
CA ALA A 298 22.70 5.45 -5.50
C ALA A 298 22.06 4.93 -4.19
N TYR A 299 22.87 4.45 -3.26
CA TYR A 299 22.43 3.99 -1.94
C TYR A 299 22.05 5.12 -0.96
N ASP A 300 22.31 6.39 -1.30
CA ASP A 300 21.69 7.55 -0.62
C ASP A 300 20.41 8.02 -1.34
N VAL A 301 20.21 7.62 -2.62
CA VAL A 301 19.03 8.00 -3.41
C VAL A 301 17.83 7.10 -3.11
N TRP A 302 18.02 5.78 -3.08
CA TRP A 302 16.92 4.83 -2.90
C TRP A 302 16.23 4.93 -1.52
N PRO A 303 16.95 5.06 -0.39
CA PRO A 303 16.33 5.20 0.93
C PRO A 303 15.43 6.43 1.11
N ARG A 304 15.44 7.39 0.17
CA ARG A 304 14.60 8.59 0.26
C ARG A 304 13.14 8.36 -0.16
N ARG A 305 12.83 7.13 -0.58
CA ARG A 305 11.57 6.75 -1.21
C ARG A 305 11.10 5.41 -0.70
N MET A 306 9.80 5.21 -0.79
CA MET A 306 9.14 3.91 -0.75
C MET A 306 7.85 4.04 -1.54
N ARG A 307 7.62 3.15 -2.51
CA ARG A 307 6.54 3.32 -3.48
C ARG A 307 5.83 1.99 -3.71
N TYR A 308 4.52 1.98 -3.49
CA TYR A 308 3.68 0.86 -3.93
C TYR A 308 3.64 0.79 -5.45
N ARG A 309 3.59 -0.43 -6.00
CA ARG A 309 3.34 -0.67 -7.43
C ARG A 309 1.85 -0.54 -7.78
N TRP A 310 0.99 -1.05 -6.90
CA TRP A 310 -0.47 -1.08 -7.05
C TRP A 310 -1.12 -0.48 -5.80
N PRO A 311 -1.21 0.86 -5.67
CA PRO A 311 -1.88 1.47 -4.52
C PRO A 311 -3.36 1.05 -4.46
N LEU A 312 -4.00 1.11 -3.29
CA LEU A 312 -5.42 0.78 -3.15
C LEU A 312 -6.32 1.85 -3.80
N GLY A 313 -5.88 3.11 -3.77
CA GLY A 313 -6.67 4.25 -4.22
C GLY A 313 -7.80 4.60 -3.23
N SER A 314 -8.67 5.53 -3.63
CA SER A 314 -9.71 6.11 -2.77
C SER A 314 -11.14 5.76 -3.17
N SER A 315 -11.34 4.84 -4.12
CA SER A 315 -12.64 4.59 -4.75
C SER A 315 -13.20 3.20 -4.45
N TRP A 316 -12.77 2.55 -3.38
CA TRP A 316 -13.14 1.17 -3.04
C TRP A 316 -14.30 1.03 -2.04
N VAL A 317 -14.98 2.14 -1.73
CA VAL A 317 -16.18 2.18 -0.88
C VAL A 317 -17.26 2.99 -1.58
N GLY A 318 -18.50 2.48 -1.59
CA GLY A 318 -19.63 3.11 -2.27
C GLY A 318 -20.93 3.04 -1.45
N HIS A 319 -21.94 3.77 -1.92
CA HIS A 319 -23.28 3.77 -1.33
C HIS A 319 -24.21 2.84 -2.08
N ASN A 320 -24.83 1.90 -1.37
CA ASN A 320 -26.02 1.23 -1.87
C ASN A 320 -27.16 2.26 -2.11
N ALA A 321 -28.18 1.88 -2.88
CA ALA A 321 -29.31 2.77 -3.18
C ALA A 321 -30.10 3.19 -1.93
N ASP A 322 -30.08 2.37 -0.87
CA ASP A 322 -30.67 2.72 0.43
C ASP A 322 -29.79 3.66 1.29
N GLY A 323 -28.58 3.95 0.81
CA GLY A 323 -27.59 4.81 1.46
C GLY A 323 -26.58 4.08 2.34
N ARG A 324 -26.73 2.77 2.56
CA ARG A 324 -25.77 1.97 3.34
C ARG A 324 -24.42 1.90 2.64
N LEU A 325 -23.34 2.01 3.41
CA LEU A 325 -22.00 1.87 2.87
C LEU A 325 -21.69 0.42 2.53
N GLN A 326 -20.92 0.21 1.46
CA GLN A 326 -20.35 -1.09 1.11
C GLN A 326 -18.91 -0.92 0.63
N ALA A 327 -18.02 -1.70 1.22
CA ALA A 327 -16.58 -1.66 1.02
C ALA A 327 -16.10 -2.90 0.26
N PHE A 328 -15.03 -2.74 -0.52
CA PHE A 328 -14.46 -3.78 -1.36
C PHE A 328 -12.94 -3.82 -1.23
N ALA A 329 -12.36 -5.02 -1.25
CA ALA A 329 -10.91 -5.19 -1.28
C ALA A 329 -10.52 -6.45 -2.05
N VAL A 330 -9.26 -6.53 -2.46
CA VAL A 330 -8.67 -7.80 -2.92
C VAL A 330 -8.01 -8.50 -1.74
N VAL A 331 -8.58 -9.64 -1.33
CA VAL A 331 -8.04 -10.54 -0.31
C VAL A 331 -7.80 -11.88 -0.96
N SER A 332 -6.58 -12.40 -0.82
CA SER A 332 -6.16 -13.67 -1.42
C SER A 332 -6.39 -13.71 -2.94
N GLY A 333 -6.13 -12.59 -3.62
CA GLY A 333 -6.32 -12.44 -5.06
C GLY A 333 -7.77 -12.53 -5.53
N GLN A 334 -8.76 -12.43 -4.63
CA GLN A 334 -10.20 -12.42 -4.91
C GLN A 334 -10.82 -11.11 -4.41
N ALA A 335 -11.84 -10.61 -5.10
CA ALA A 335 -12.60 -9.47 -4.61
C ALA A 335 -13.53 -9.92 -3.47
N VAL A 336 -13.46 -9.24 -2.33
CA VAL A 336 -14.33 -9.47 -1.16
C VAL A 336 -15.08 -8.19 -0.83
N THR A 337 -16.24 -8.32 -0.18
CA THR A 337 -17.07 -7.19 0.21
C THR A 337 -17.57 -7.26 1.66
N TRP A 338 -17.71 -6.09 2.27
CA TRP A 338 -18.39 -5.85 3.54
C TRP A 338 -19.45 -4.78 3.35
N TRP A 339 -20.58 -4.88 4.03
CA TRP A 339 -21.64 -3.88 3.96
C TRP A 339 -22.12 -3.47 5.35
N GLN A 340 -22.55 -2.23 5.47
CA GLN A 340 -23.15 -1.71 6.68
C GLN A 340 -24.50 -2.40 6.93
N GLU A 341 -24.74 -2.78 8.18
CA GLU A 341 -25.97 -3.43 8.64
C GLU A 341 -26.28 -2.96 10.07
N GLY A 342 -27.36 -2.18 10.22
CA GLY A 342 -27.61 -1.42 11.45
C GLY A 342 -26.45 -0.48 11.78
N ASP A 343 -26.01 -0.49 13.04
CA ASP A 343 -24.82 0.22 13.51
C ASP A 343 -23.50 -0.56 13.28
N GLY A 344 -23.59 -1.76 12.71
CA GLY A 344 -22.48 -2.67 12.48
C GLY A 344 -22.14 -2.86 11.00
N TRP A 345 -21.32 -3.89 10.76
CA TRP A 345 -20.90 -4.33 9.43
C TRP A 345 -21.00 -5.85 9.34
N SER A 346 -21.38 -6.33 8.16
CA SER A 346 -21.43 -7.75 7.80
C SER A 346 -20.40 -8.06 6.72
N GLY A 347 -20.09 -9.35 6.54
CA GLY A 347 -19.00 -9.85 5.68
C GLY A 347 -17.72 -10.20 6.47
N PRO A 348 -16.62 -10.55 5.80
CA PRO A 348 -16.43 -10.51 4.35
C PRO A 348 -17.20 -11.60 3.62
N VAL A 349 -17.68 -11.28 2.41
CA VAL A 349 -18.16 -12.28 1.44
C VAL A 349 -17.32 -12.17 0.17
N SER A 350 -16.84 -13.31 -0.33
CA SER A 350 -16.17 -13.39 -1.63
C SER A 350 -17.16 -13.15 -2.76
N LEU A 351 -16.79 -12.30 -3.70
CA LEU A 351 -17.49 -12.12 -4.95
C LEU A 351 -17.10 -13.24 -5.93
N ALA A 352 -17.79 -13.30 -7.07
CA ALA A 352 -17.48 -14.26 -8.13
C ALA A 352 -16.01 -14.15 -8.58
N ASP A 353 -15.46 -15.26 -9.08
CA ASP A 353 -14.08 -15.27 -9.60
C ASP A 353 -13.96 -14.34 -10.82
N PRO A 354 -13.08 -13.33 -10.80
CA PRO A 354 -12.80 -12.47 -11.94
C PRO A 354 -12.07 -13.16 -13.10
N GLY A 355 -11.75 -14.45 -12.97
CA GLY A 355 -11.08 -15.23 -14.01
C GLY A 355 -9.57 -14.94 -14.07
N GLY A 356 -8.98 -14.55 -12.94
CA GLY A 356 -7.55 -14.21 -12.79
C GLY A 356 -7.29 -13.34 -11.55
N PRO A 357 -6.05 -13.25 -11.06
CA PRO A 357 -5.73 -12.41 -9.90
C PRO A 357 -5.97 -10.92 -10.20
N LEU A 358 -6.65 -10.20 -9.30
CA LEU A 358 -6.85 -8.76 -9.41
C LEU A 358 -5.70 -7.96 -8.78
N ALA A 359 -5.42 -6.79 -9.35
CA ALA A 359 -4.61 -5.77 -8.68
C ALA A 359 -5.36 -5.26 -7.43
N PRO A 360 -4.64 -4.88 -6.35
CA PRO A 360 -5.26 -4.41 -5.11
C PRO A 360 -6.29 -3.29 -5.26
N GLY A 361 -6.03 -2.30 -6.13
CA GLY A 361 -6.92 -1.16 -6.34
C GLY A 361 -8.18 -1.54 -7.10
N LEU A 362 -9.32 -1.23 -6.47
CA LEU A 362 -10.67 -1.41 -7.00
C LEU A 362 -11.39 -0.06 -7.05
N SER A 363 -12.31 0.09 -8.00
CA SER A 363 -13.19 1.25 -8.08
C SER A 363 -14.65 0.83 -8.10
N VAL A 364 -15.46 1.42 -7.23
CA VAL A 364 -16.89 1.18 -7.13
C VAL A 364 -17.69 2.46 -7.36
N VAL A 365 -18.84 2.35 -8.02
CA VAL A 365 -19.82 3.43 -8.17
C VAL A 365 -21.24 2.89 -8.15
N THR A 366 -22.21 3.73 -7.79
CA THR A 366 -23.64 3.43 -7.89
C THR A 366 -24.16 3.92 -9.23
N ASP A 367 -24.69 3.03 -10.07
CA ASP A 367 -25.25 3.41 -11.37
C ASP A 367 -26.60 4.12 -11.24
N ARG A 368 -27.12 4.65 -12.36
CA ARG A 368 -28.41 5.35 -12.41
C ARG A 368 -29.59 4.46 -11.97
N GLN A 369 -29.47 3.13 -12.06
CA GLN A 369 -30.49 2.21 -11.58
C GLN A 369 -30.37 1.91 -10.07
N GLY A 370 -29.40 2.49 -9.38
CA GLY A 370 -29.16 2.25 -7.95
C GLY A 370 -28.32 1.00 -7.66
N ARG A 371 -27.70 0.39 -8.68
CA ARG A 371 -26.87 -0.81 -8.51
C ARG A 371 -25.43 -0.42 -8.32
N LEU A 372 -24.75 -1.04 -7.36
CA LEU A 372 -23.30 -0.94 -7.29
C LEU A 372 -22.64 -1.65 -8.48
N ARG A 373 -21.62 -0.99 -9.04
CA ARG A 373 -20.75 -1.45 -10.12
C ARG A 373 -19.32 -1.42 -9.62
N LEU A 374 -18.65 -2.56 -9.60
CA LEU A 374 -17.27 -2.73 -9.16
C LEU A 374 -16.36 -2.97 -10.36
N PHE A 375 -15.18 -2.36 -10.38
CA PHE A 375 -14.20 -2.49 -11.45
C PHE A 375 -12.82 -2.78 -10.88
N GLY A 376 -12.07 -3.63 -11.59
CA GLY A 376 -10.70 -3.98 -11.24
C GLY A 376 -9.86 -4.27 -12.49
N ARG A 377 -8.54 -4.42 -12.29
CA ARG A 377 -7.59 -4.84 -13.34
C ARG A 377 -7.07 -6.23 -13.02
N ARG A 378 -7.10 -7.14 -13.98
CA ARG A 378 -6.43 -8.44 -13.87
C ARG A 378 -4.91 -8.28 -14.00
N LEU A 379 -4.14 -8.97 -13.17
CA LEU A 379 -2.68 -8.89 -13.16
C LEU A 379 -2.04 -9.77 -14.24
N ASP A 380 -2.72 -10.80 -14.71
CA ASP A 380 -2.24 -11.76 -15.72
C ASP A 380 -2.52 -11.29 -17.16
N THR A 381 -3.76 -10.88 -17.46
CA THR A 381 -4.16 -10.41 -18.80
C THR A 381 -4.09 -8.89 -18.96
N HIS A 382 -3.98 -8.15 -17.85
CA HIS A 382 -3.96 -6.69 -17.81
C HIS A 382 -5.26 -6.00 -18.23
N GLU A 383 -6.32 -6.77 -18.48
CA GLU A 383 -7.64 -6.25 -18.81
C GLU A 383 -8.33 -5.64 -17.61
N VAL A 384 -9.14 -4.63 -17.89
CA VAL A 384 -10.15 -4.12 -16.97
C VAL A 384 -11.36 -5.06 -17.02
N VAL A 385 -11.90 -5.39 -15.84
CA VAL A 385 -13.09 -6.22 -15.68
C VAL A 385 -14.09 -5.51 -14.77
N GLY A 386 -15.39 -5.71 -15.00
CA GLY A 386 -16.48 -5.13 -14.23
C GLY A 386 -17.44 -6.17 -13.66
N LEU A 387 -17.95 -5.94 -12.45
CA LEU A 387 -19.03 -6.71 -11.82
C LEU A 387 -20.14 -5.77 -11.37
N SER A 388 -21.38 -6.24 -11.35
CA SER A 388 -22.52 -5.44 -10.92
C SER A 388 -23.47 -6.20 -10.01
N GLN A 389 -24.17 -5.48 -9.14
CA GLN A 389 -25.35 -6.02 -8.48
C GLN A 389 -26.42 -6.38 -9.53
N LEU A 390 -27.17 -7.46 -9.28
CA LEU A 390 -28.32 -7.87 -10.10
C LEU A 390 -29.46 -6.86 -10.00
N LYS A 391 -29.73 -6.40 -8.77
CA LYS A 391 -30.70 -5.37 -8.42
C LYS A 391 -30.13 -4.49 -7.30
N PRO A 392 -30.62 -3.26 -7.11
CA PRO A 392 -30.16 -2.40 -6.02
C PRO A 392 -30.19 -3.11 -4.67
N ASN A 393 -29.12 -2.93 -3.89
CA ASN A 393 -28.97 -3.49 -2.53
C ASN A 393 -28.99 -5.03 -2.48
N GLY A 394 -28.85 -5.69 -3.63
CA GLY A 394 -29.04 -7.12 -3.79
C GLY A 394 -27.76 -7.91 -4.01
N ARG A 395 -27.94 -9.17 -4.44
CA ARG A 395 -26.85 -10.07 -4.82
C ARG A 395 -26.07 -9.53 -6.03
N TRP A 396 -24.82 -9.96 -6.14
CA TRP A 396 -23.94 -9.67 -7.26
C TRP A 396 -24.14 -10.67 -8.40
N ASN A 397 -23.84 -10.24 -9.63
CA ASN A 397 -23.68 -11.15 -10.77
C ASN A 397 -22.60 -12.19 -10.49
N SER A 398 -22.69 -13.33 -11.17
CA SER A 398 -21.71 -14.41 -11.08
C SER A 398 -20.62 -14.35 -12.15
N VAL A 399 -20.73 -13.41 -13.10
CA VAL A 399 -19.80 -13.29 -14.23
C VAL A 399 -19.29 -11.86 -14.31
N TRP A 400 -17.97 -11.72 -14.38
CA TRP A 400 -17.31 -10.45 -14.64
C TRP A 400 -17.33 -10.13 -16.14
N GLU A 401 -17.72 -8.91 -16.48
CA GLU A 401 -17.71 -8.37 -17.83
C GLU A 401 -16.28 -7.93 -18.20
N PRO A 402 -15.63 -8.51 -19.22
CA PRO A 402 -14.35 -8.03 -19.71
C PRO A 402 -14.52 -6.71 -20.47
N LEU A 403 -13.70 -5.71 -20.13
CA LEU A 403 -13.73 -4.37 -20.73
C LEU A 403 -12.43 -4.06 -21.50
N GLY A 404 -11.56 -5.05 -21.66
CA GLY A 404 -10.26 -4.92 -22.35
C GLY A 404 -9.32 -3.91 -21.67
N ALA A 405 -8.33 -3.43 -22.41
CA ALA A 405 -7.38 -2.41 -21.95
C ALA A 405 -7.11 -1.37 -23.05
N PRO A 406 -6.88 -0.09 -22.71
CA PRO A 406 -6.58 0.92 -23.71
C PRO A 406 -5.23 0.65 -24.40
N GLY A 407 -5.23 0.66 -25.73
CA GLY A 407 -4.01 0.45 -26.52
C GLY A 407 -3.63 -1.02 -26.72
N ALA A 408 -4.54 -1.96 -26.49
CA ALA A 408 -4.39 -3.36 -26.94
C ALA A 408 -4.14 -3.44 -28.47
N HIS A 409 -4.68 -2.50 -29.25
CA HIS A 409 -4.44 -2.44 -30.69
C HIS A 409 -3.60 -1.21 -31.06
N GLY A 410 -2.32 -1.40 -31.37
CA GLY A 410 -1.42 -0.33 -31.84
C GLY A 410 -0.09 -0.86 -32.39
N PRO A 411 0.46 -0.29 -33.48
CA PRO A 411 1.53 -0.92 -34.29
C PRO A 411 2.97 -0.82 -33.75
N VAL A 412 3.19 -0.29 -32.54
CA VAL A 412 4.54 0.17 -32.12
C VAL A 412 5.09 -0.56 -30.89
N VAL A 413 4.27 -1.37 -30.20
CA VAL A 413 4.71 -2.18 -29.05
C VAL A 413 3.96 -3.52 -29.16
N PRO A 414 4.60 -4.69 -28.95
CA PRO A 414 3.87 -5.94 -28.85
C PRO A 414 2.72 -5.79 -27.85
N GLU A 415 1.50 -6.14 -28.26
CA GLU A 415 0.23 -5.93 -27.52
C GLU A 415 0.31 -6.35 -26.04
N SER A 416 1.05 -7.43 -25.76
CA SER A 416 1.30 -7.95 -24.41
C SER A 416 2.15 -7.05 -23.50
N VAL A 417 3.08 -6.26 -24.06
CA VAL A 417 3.94 -5.34 -23.30
C VAL A 417 3.24 -3.99 -23.08
N ALA A 418 2.41 -3.53 -24.03
CA ALA A 418 1.63 -2.31 -23.89
C ALA A 418 0.53 -2.43 -22.82
N ALA A 419 -0.30 -3.49 -22.88
CA ALA A 419 -1.38 -3.71 -21.90
C ALA A 419 -0.83 -3.83 -20.46
N SER A 420 0.36 -4.40 -20.33
CA SER A 420 1.18 -4.51 -19.11
C SER A 420 1.40 -3.18 -18.37
N GLN A 421 1.36 -2.04 -19.08
CA GLN A 421 1.72 -0.72 -18.55
C GLN A 421 0.53 0.20 -18.25
N VAL A 422 -0.69 -0.31 -18.34
CA VAL A 422 -1.90 0.42 -17.93
C VAL A 422 -2.01 0.50 -16.40
N GLY A 423 -2.62 1.58 -15.91
CA GLY A 423 -2.84 1.82 -14.48
C GLY A 423 -4.04 1.04 -13.93
N GLN A 424 -4.55 1.49 -12.78
CA GLN A 424 -5.80 0.99 -12.21
C GLN A 424 -6.99 1.80 -12.74
N PRO A 425 -8.16 1.16 -12.93
CA PRO A 425 -9.36 1.87 -13.37
C PRO A 425 -9.95 2.71 -12.23
N VAL A 426 -10.43 3.91 -12.55
CA VAL A 426 -11.28 4.73 -11.69
C VAL A 426 -12.60 4.97 -12.43
N VAL A 427 -13.72 4.81 -11.75
CA VAL A 427 -15.06 5.01 -12.33
C VAL A 427 -15.84 6.08 -11.59
N THR A 428 -16.63 6.85 -12.33
CA THR A 428 -17.65 7.76 -11.80
C THR A 428 -18.92 7.70 -12.67
N VAL A 429 -19.97 8.40 -12.27
CA VAL A 429 -21.23 8.54 -13.03
C VAL A 429 -21.51 10.01 -13.31
N ASP A 430 -21.79 10.35 -14.56
CA ASP A 430 -22.14 11.72 -14.94
C ASP A 430 -23.62 12.07 -14.69
N GLY A 431 -24.01 13.32 -14.93
CA GLY A 431 -25.38 13.81 -14.72
C GLY A 431 -26.44 13.16 -15.61
N ALA A 432 -26.03 12.57 -16.74
CA ALA A 432 -26.92 11.78 -17.60
C ALA A 432 -27.06 10.33 -17.10
N GLY A 433 -26.30 9.92 -16.08
CA GLY A 433 -26.29 8.57 -15.54
C GLY A 433 -25.41 7.60 -16.32
N ARG A 434 -24.49 8.09 -17.15
CA ARG A 434 -23.52 7.26 -17.88
C ARG A 434 -22.34 6.94 -16.99
N LEU A 435 -21.85 5.71 -17.05
CA LEU A 435 -20.61 5.35 -16.36
C LEU A 435 -19.42 5.91 -17.15
N VAL A 436 -18.50 6.56 -16.46
CA VAL A 436 -17.26 7.08 -17.01
C VAL A 436 -16.11 6.38 -16.32
N LEU A 437 -15.42 5.51 -17.05
CA LEU A 437 -14.22 4.81 -16.59
C LEU A 437 -12.99 5.51 -17.13
N VAL A 438 -12.04 5.86 -16.27
CA VAL A 438 -10.76 6.49 -16.64
C VAL A 438 -9.59 5.66 -16.14
N ILE A 439 -8.48 5.71 -16.87
CA ILE A 439 -7.29 4.91 -16.58
C ILE A 439 -6.06 5.57 -17.17
N ARG A 440 -4.91 5.44 -16.50
CA ARG A 440 -3.61 5.76 -17.10
C ARG A 440 -3.31 4.73 -18.19
N ASN A 441 -3.06 5.18 -19.41
CA ASN A 441 -2.74 4.28 -20.52
C ASN A 441 -1.25 3.92 -20.60
N ALA A 442 -0.94 2.92 -21.44
CA ALA A 442 0.41 2.40 -21.64
C ALA A 442 1.43 3.46 -22.15
N ARG A 443 0.95 4.50 -22.85
CA ARG A 443 1.79 5.57 -23.41
C ARG A 443 2.12 6.67 -22.40
N GLY A 444 1.55 6.63 -21.21
CA GLY A 444 1.78 7.62 -20.15
C GLY A 444 0.86 8.83 -20.23
N GLY A 445 -0.23 8.72 -20.99
CA GLY A 445 -1.37 9.63 -20.97
C GLY A 445 -2.56 9.01 -20.22
N VAL A 446 -3.74 9.58 -20.46
CA VAL A 446 -5.01 9.11 -19.88
C VAL A 446 -5.92 8.59 -20.99
N SER A 447 -6.66 7.53 -20.70
CA SER A 447 -7.75 7.04 -21.54
C SER A 447 -9.04 6.97 -20.74
N ALA A 448 -10.17 7.11 -21.43
CA ALA A 448 -11.49 6.97 -20.85
C ALA A 448 -12.37 6.04 -21.68
N ARG A 449 -13.40 5.46 -21.06
CA ARG A 449 -14.44 4.65 -21.71
C ARG A 449 -15.77 5.02 -21.10
N VAL A 450 -16.80 5.23 -21.92
CA VAL A 450 -18.12 5.67 -21.46
C VAL A 450 -19.16 4.59 -21.74
N CYS A 451 -19.90 4.18 -20.70
CA CYS A 451 -21.03 3.27 -20.82
C CYS A 451 -22.33 4.08 -20.97
N THR A 452 -23.04 3.88 -22.07
CA THR A 452 -24.34 4.49 -22.33
C THR A 452 -25.37 3.40 -22.49
N SER A 453 -26.46 3.46 -21.73
CA SER A 453 -27.58 2.50 -21.82
C SER A 453 -27.14 1.02 -21.70
N GLY A 454 -26.12 0.75 -20.88
CA GLY A 454 -25.59 -0.60 -20.68
C GLY A 454 -24.49 -1.03 -21.65
N SER A 455 -24.20 -0.25 -22.70
CA SER A 455 -23.18 -0.57 -23.69
C SER A 455 -21.95 0.34 -23.54
N TRP A 456 -20.76 -0.27 -23.43
CA TRP A 456 -19.49 0.44 -23.42
C TRP A 456 -19.09 0.90 -24.82
N GLY A 457 -18.82 2.20 -25.00
CA GLY A 457 -18.22 2.72 -26.23
C GLY A 457 -16.75 2.33 -26.38
N GLU A 458 -16.04 2.84 -27.39
CA GLU A 458 -14.60 2.63 -27.57
C GLU A 458 -13.74 3.31 -26.49
N TRP A 459 -12.49 2.87 -26.36
CA TRP A 459 -11.49 3.58 -25.55
C TRP A 459 -11.10 4.91 -26.20
N LEU A 460 -11.39 6.01 -25.51
CA LEU A 460 -11.02 7.36 -25.89
C LEU A 460 -9.62 7.67 -25.36
N ASN A 461 -8.75 8.21 -26.21
CA ASN A 461 -7.47 8.75 -25.77
C ASN A 461 -7.64 10.22 -25.39
N LEU A 462 -7.45 10.55 -24.11
CA LEU A 462 -7.53 11.92 -23.61
C LEU A 462 -6.22 12.69 -23.85
N GLY A 463 -5.17 12.00 -24.30
CA GLY A 463 -3.84 12.57 -24.43
C GLY A 463 -3.16 12.74 -23.08
N GLY A 464 -2.39 13.82 -22.97
CA GLY A 464 -1.43 14.00 -21.88
C GLY A 464 -0.16 13.17 -22.08
N SER A 465 0.88 13.53 -21.34
CA SER A 465 2.15 12.85 -21.28
C SER A 465 2.65 12.89 -19.84
N GLU A 466 3.62 12.05 -19.51
CA GLU A 466 4.29 12.25 -18.23
C GLU A 466 3.50 11.72 -17.02
N VAL A 467 2.33 11.08 -17.22
CA VAL A 467 1.50 10.64 -16.09
C VAL A 467 2.25 9.54 -15.34
N ARG A 468 2.55 9.79 -14.06
CA ARG A 468 3.40 8.91 -13.22
C ARG A 468 2.63 8.23 -12.09
N ALA A 469 1.78 8.97 -11.38
CA ALA A 469 1.21 8.50 -10.12
C ALA A 469 -0.29 8.16 -10.16
N GLY A 470 -0.86 7.85 -11.33
CA GLY A 470 -2.27 7.42 -11.45
C GLY A 470 -3.22 8.55 -11.84
N VAL A 471 -4.53 8.27 -11.73
CA VAL A 471 -5.63 9.15 -12.16
C VAL A 471 -6.74 9.13 -11.12
N THR A 472 -7.57 10.18 -11.10
CA THR A 472 -8.84 10.21 -10.36
C THR A 472 -9.90 10.91 -11.21
N ALA A 473 -11.18 10.65 -10.94
CA ALA A 473 -12.29 11.36 -11.56
C ALA A 473 -13.36 11.69 -10.51
N ALA A 474 -14.07 12.79 -10.71
CA ALA A 474 -15.20 13.18 -9.87
C ALA A 474 -16.27 13.91 -10.69
N THR A 475 -17.52 13.71 -10.32
CA THR A 475 -18.66 14.38 -10.96
C THR A 475 -19.05 15.64 -10.19
N ARG A 476 -19.00 16.78 -10.89
CA ARG A 476 -19.42 18.09 -10.38
C ARG A 476 -20.93 18.12 -10.08
N ALA A 477 -21.36 19.17 -9.40
CA ALA A 477 -22.78 19.36 -9.07
C ALA A 477 -23.67 19.54 -10.31
N ASP A 478 -23.13 20.10 -11.39
CA ASP A 478 -23.81 20.24 -12.69
C ASP A 478 -23.86 18.93 -13.49
N GLY A 479 -23.33 17.83 -12.95
CA GLY A 479 -23.28 16.52 -13.61
C GLY A 479 -22.09 16.30 -14.54
N THR A 480 -21.20 17.28 -14.69
CA THR A 480 -20.01 17.16 -15.56
C THR A 480 -18.90 16.39 -14.84
N VAL A 481 -18.28 15.43 -15.51
CA VAL A 481 -17.10 14.72 -14.98
C VAL A 481 -15.83 15.52 -15.21
N GLU A 482 -15.02 15.65 -14.16
CA GLU A 482 -13.64 16.15 -14.20
C GLU A 482 -12.67 14.99 -13.95
N VAL A 483 -11.61 14.92 -14.74
CA VAL A 483 -10.56 13.91 -14.66
C VAL A 483 -9.25 14.60 -14.32
N PHE A 484 -8.51 14.05 -13.35
CA PHE A 484 -7.22 14.59 -12.91
C PHE A 484 -6.13 13.52 -12.98
N ALA A 485 -4.93 13.92 -13.39
CA ALA A 485 -3.75 13.06 -13.41
C ALA A 485 -2.51 13.85 -13.01
N THR A 486 -1.56 13.22 -12.34
CA THR A 486 -0.33 13.88 -11.91
C THR A 486 0.82 13.62 -12.87
N ALA A 487 1.47 14.70 -13.30
CA ALA A 487 2.67 14.71 -14.13
C ALA A 487 3.74 15.62 -13.49
N PRO A 488 5.02 15.58 -13.93
CA PRO A 488 6.07 16.42 -13.35
C PRO A 488 5.73 17.91 -13.30
N GLY A 489 5.00 18.42 -14.29
CA GLY A 489 4.62 19.84 -14.40
C GLY A 489 3.38 20.27 -13.58
N GLY A 490 2.74 19.37 -12.84
CA GLY A 490 1.56 19.67 -12.03
C GLY A 490 0.43 18.65 -12.20
N VAL A 491 -0.80 19.07 -11.90
CA VAL A 491 -2.01 18.24 -12.04
C VAL A 491 -2.68 18.55 -13.38
N LEU A 492 -2.63 17.61 -14.31
CA LEU A 492 -3.35 17.66 -15.58
C LEU A 492 -4.85 17.49 -15.33
N ARG A 493 -5.68 18.15 -16.15
CA ARG A 493 -7.13 18.17 -16.03
C ARG A 493 -7.82 17.96 -17.38
N TRP A 494 -8.93 17.22 -17.37
CA TRP A 494 -9.85 17.11 -18.49
C TRP A 494 -11.29 17.23 -18.01
N THR A 495 -12.11 17.95 -18.76
CA THR A 495 -13.52 18.15 -18.47
C THR A 495 -14.38 17.45 -19.50
N GLN A 496 -15.40 16.73 -19.05
CA GLN A 496 -16.32 16.01 -19.93
C GLN A 496 -17.13 17.00 -20.79
N SER A 497 -17.28 16.67 -22.07
CA SER A 497 -18.20 17.33 -23.00
C SER A 497 -18.93 16.28 -23.83
N GLY A 498 -20.20 16.05 -23.50
CA GLY A 498 -20.97 14.94 -24.08
C GLY A 498 -20.31 13.60 -23.75
N ARG A 499 -19.88 12.85 -24.78
CA ARG A 499 -19.15 11.57 -24.63
C ARG A 499 -17.63 11.75 -24.74
N SER A 500 -17.15 12.96 -24.99
CA SER A 500 -15.74 13.30 -25.18
C SER A 500 -15.20 14.05 -23.96
N PHE A 501 -13.91 14.37 -24.01
CA PHE A 501 -13.22 15.13 -22.96
C PHE A 501 -12.35 16.20 -23.60
N ALA A 502 -12.43 17.42 -23.08
CA ALA A 502 -11.57 18.52 -23.49
C ALA A 502 -10.47 18.71 -22.43
N PRO A 503 -9.20 18.94 -22.83
CA PRO A 503 -8.15 19.29 -21.88
C PRO A 503 -8.46 20.67 -21.26
N GLY A 504 -8.23 20.78 -19.96
CA GLY A 504 -8.30 22.05 -19.23
C GLY A 504 -6.91 22.53 -18.81
N GLU A 505 -6.83 23.78 -18.35
CA GLU A 505 -5.60 24.32 -17.77
C GLU A 505 -5.11 23.46 -16.59
N PRO A 506 -3.85 22.99 -16.59
CA PRO A 506 -3.29 22.24 -15.47
C PRO A 506 -3.27 23.05 -14.17
N ILE A 507 -3.53 22.39 -13.05
CA ILE A 507 -3.38 23.01 -11.73
C ILE A 507 -1.88 22.97 -11.37
N ARG A 508 -1.27 24.16 -11.28
CA ARG A 508 0.16 24.34 -11.00
C ARG A 508 0.40 24.68 -9.52
N GLY A 509 1.67 24.83 -9.15
CA GLY A 509 2.09 25.17 -7.78
C GLY A 509 2.45 23.96 -6.91
N VAL A 510 2.51 22.76 -7.49
CA VAL A 510 3.01 21.55 -6.84
C VAL A 510 3.80 20.72 -7.84
N GLN A 511 4.91 20.14 -7.38
CA GLN A 511 5.51 18.99 -8.03
C GLN A 511 4.88 17.73 -7.43
N PRO A 512 4.04 16.98 -8.15
CA PRO A 512 3.34 15.84 -7.58
C PRO A 512 4.29 14.75 -7.11
N GLY A 513 4.12 14.35 -5.85
CA GLY A 513 4.81 13.24 -5.21
C GLY A 513 3.98 11.97 -5.17
N GLY A 514 2.69 11.97 -5.50
CA GLY A 514 1.80 10.80 -5.45
C GLY A 514 0.54 10.97 -6.31
N PRO A 515 -0.40 10.01 -6.29
CA PRO A 515 -1.65 10.09 -7.02
C PRO A 515 -2.49 11.31 -6.63
N PRO A 516 -3.31 11.86 -7.54
CA PRO A 516 -4.34 12.81 -7.16
C PRO A 516 -5.54 12.07 -6.54
N VAL A 517 -6.14 12.67 -5.52
CA VAL A 517 -7.43 12.26 -4.95
C VAL A 517 -8.42 13.40 -5.16
N ALA A 518 -9.57 13.12 -5.78
CA ALA A 518 -10.64 14.10 -5.94
C ALA A 518 -11.73 13.88 -4.88
N VAL A 519 -12.13 14.96 -4.21
CA VAL A 519 -13.18 14.96 -3.19
C VAL A 519 -14.26 15.95 -3.58
N ARG A 520 -15.51 15.49 -3.66
CA ARG A 520 -16.65 16.39 -3.81
C ARG A 520 -17.05 16.91 -2.43
N PHE A 521 -17.20 18.23 -2.31
CA PHE A 521 -17.68 18.88 -1.09
C PHE A 521 -18.64 20.02 -1.47
N GLY A 522 -19.91 19.87 -1.07
CA GLY A 522 -20.98 20.75 -1.54
C GLY A 522 -21.12 20.74 -3.08
N ASP A 523 -21.09 21.93 -3.67
CA ASP A 523 -21.16 22.19 -5.12
C ASP A 523 -19.80 22.12 -5.83
N ARG A 524 -18.72 21.87 -5.09
CA ARG A 524 -17.32 22.03 -5.55
C ARG A 524 -16.52 20.73 -5.47
N LEU A 525 -15.35 20.79 -6.10
CA LEU A 525 -14.34 19.74 -6.03
C LEU A 525 -13.08 20.23 -5.32
N ALA A 526 -12.46 19.34 -4.55
CA ALA A 526 -11.10 19.48 -4.09
C ALA A 526 -10.22 18.40 -4.72
N VAL A 527 -8.96 18.73 -4.96
CA VAL A 527 -7.93 17.80 -5.42
C VAL A 527 -6.79 17.81 -4.42
N LEU A 528 -6.48 16.63 -3.89
CA LEU A 528 -5.42 16.41 -2.91
C LEU A 528 -4.26 15.71 -3.62
N VAL A 529 -3.05 16.21 -3.43
CA VAL A 529 -1.83 15.61 -3.99
C VAL A 529 -0.70 15.72 -2.99
N THR A 530 -0.13 14.60 -2.55
CA THR A 530 1.11 14.64 -1.76
C THR A 530 2.22 15.25 -2.62
N ALA A 531 2.85 16.32 -2.15
CA ALA A 531 3.93 16.98 -2.88
C ALA A 531 5.21 16.16 -2.83
N ALA A 532 6.10 16.41 -3.79
CA ALA A 532 7.48 15.92 -3.76
C ALA A 532 8.14 16.29 -2.41
N GLY A 533 8.96 15.37 -1.89
CA GLY A 533 9.58 15.48 -0.56
C GLY A 533 8.75 14.89 0.58
N GLY A 534 7.46 14.60 0.36
CA GLY A 534 6.64 13.86 1.33
C GLY A 534 6.33 14.60 2.64
N GLN A 535 6.46 15.94 2.67
CA GLN A 535 6.19 16.76 3.87
C GLN A 535 4.93 17.62 3.76
N GLN A 536 4.46 17.87 2.54
CA GLN A 536 3.35 18.78 2.28
C GLN A 536 2.31 18.12 1.39
N LEU A 537 1.04 18.40 1.67
CA LEU A 537 -0.11 18.04 0.89
C LEU A 537 -0.58 19.29 0.15
N PHE A 538 -0.59 19.22 -1.17
CA PHE A 538 -1.24 20.20 -2.00
C PHE A 538 -2.75 19.97 -1.96
N VAL A 539 -3.49 21.03 -1.65
CA VAL A 539 -4.94 21.07 -1.68
C VAL A 539 -5.36 22.11 -2.69
N GLY A 540 -5.85 21.67 -3.84
CA GLY A 540 -6.57 22.52 -4.78
C GLY A 540 -8.06 22.51 -4.45
N ARG A 541 -8.71 23.67 -4.36
CA ARG A 541 -10.16 23.81 -4.20
C ARG A 541 -10.74 24.61 -5.34
N GLN A 542 -11.74 24.04 -6.01
CA GLN A 542 -12.51 24.71 -7.03
C GLN A 542 -13.44 25.74 -6.37
N ASP A 543 -13.46 26.97 -6.87
CA ASP A 543 -14.47 27.98 -6.53
C ASP A 543 -15.75 27.79 -7.38
N ARG A 544 -16.75 28.66 -7.20
CA ARG A 544 -18.01 28.59 -7.95
C ARG A 544 -17.84 28.91 -9.44
N ASP A 545 -16.87 29.75 -9.77
CA ASP A 545 -16.58 30.15 -11.15
C ASP A 545 -15.72 29.10 -11.88
N GLY A 546 -15.36 28.01 -11.20
CA GLY A 546 -14.53 26.93 -11.74
C GLY A 546 -13.03 27.19 -11.66
N ARG A 547 -12.58 28.31 -11.07
CA ARG A 547 -11.16 28.59 -10.82
C ARG A 547 -10.67 27.77 -9.62
N TRP A 548 -9.36 27.60 -9.54
CA TRP A 548 -8.73 26.81 -8.49
C TRP A 548 -7.92 27.71 -7.55
N SER A 549 -8.28 27.66 -6.27
CA SER A 549 -7.43 28.16 -5.18
C SER A 549 -6.58 27.02 -4.65
N THR A 550 -5.34 27.30 -4.24
CA THR A 550 -4.40 26.27 -3.82
C THR A 550 -3.79 26.59 -2.46
N LYS A 551 -3.50 25.55 -1.68
CA LYS A 551 -2.86 25.66 -0.37
C LYS A 551 -1.96 24.45 -0.13
N MET A 552 -0.84 24.68 0.54
CA MET A 552 -0.01 23.62 1.09
C MET A 552 -0.34 23.43 2.58
N VAL A 553 -0.56 22.19 2.98
CA VAL A 553 -0.78 21.82 4.38
C VAL A 553 0.18 20.68 4.76
N PRO A 554 0.61 20.55 6.02
CA PRO A 554 1.44 19.43 6.42
C PRO A 554 0.76 18.08 6.11
N VAL A 555 1.54 17.07 5.70
CA VAL A 555 1.06 15.67 5.62
C VAL A 555 1.10 14.98 7.00
N PRO A 556 0.43 13.83 7.18
CA PRO A 556 0.53 13.05 8.41
C PRO A 556 1.90 12.36 8.59
N GLY A 557 2.71 12.27 7.51
CA GLY A 557 4.10 11.83 7.55
C GLY A 557 4.35 10.36 7.17
N GLY A 558 3.33 9.53 7.00
CA GLY A 558 3.47 8.15 6.52
C GLY A 558 3.44 8.05 4.98
N PRO A 559 3.90 6.91 4.42
CA PRO A 559 3.81 6.67 2.98
C PRO A 559 2.35 6.46 2.55
N GLY A 560 2.05 6.87 1.32
CA GLY A 560 0.74 6.73 0.70
C GLY A 560 0.03 8.06 0.46
N SER A 561 -1.15 7.96 -0.14
CA SER A 561 -2.03 9.08 -0.46
C SER A 561 -2.84 9.52 0.76
N VAL A 562 -3.18 10.81 0.82
CA VAL A 562 -4.16 11.34 1.78
C VAL A 562 -5.53 11.29 1.13
N ALA A 563 -6.48 10.62 1.77
CA ALA A 563 -7.88 10.62 1.35
C ALA A 563 -8.65 11.75 2.04
N GLY A 564 -9.83 12.08 1.53
CA GLY A 564 -10.71 13.04 2.17
C GLY A 564 -12.18 12.82 1.85
N ALA A 565 -13.03 13.33 2.72
CA ALA A 565 -14.49 13.33 2.57
C ALA A 565 -15.05 14.70 2.97
N ALA A 566 -16.25 14.99 2.48
CA ALA A 566 -16.98 16.16 2.92
C ALA A 566 -17.51 15.97 4.36
N ALA A 567 -17.35 16.98 5.20
CA ALA A 567 -17.99 17.07 6.50
C ALA A 567 -18.74 18.39 6.54
N GLY A 568 -20.03 18.40 6.17
CA GLY A 568 -20.75 19.64 5.89
C GLY A 568 -20.08 20.47 4.79
N SER A 569 -19.70 21.71 5.10
CA SER A 569 -18.93 22.61 4.21
C SER A 569 -17.42 22.39 4.25
N ASP A 570 -16.95 21.56 5.19
CA ASP A 570 -15.54 21.34 5.45
C ASP A 570 -15.03 20.08 4.75
N LEU A 571 -13.72 19.93 4.73
CA LEU A 571 -13.05 18.70 4.34
C LEU A 571 -12.45 18.04 5.57
N LEU A 572 -12.72 16.74 5.72
CA LEU A 572 -12.03 15.89 6.67
C LEU A 572 -11.05 15.01 5.89
N LEU A 573 -9.78 15.12 6.24
CA LEU A 573 -8.68 14.39 5.62
C LEU A 573 -8.26 13.23 6.51
N VAL A 574 -7.80 12.14 5.90
CA VAL A 574 -7.26 10.97 6.58
C VAL A 574 -6.01 10.46 5.86
N GLY A 575 -5.01 10.06 6.61
CA GLY A 575 -3.81 9.44 6.07
C GLY A 575 -3.04 8.66 7.11
N ARG A 576 -1.93 8.06 6.69
CA ARG A 576 -1.05 7.27 7.54
C ARG A 576 0.04 8.17 8.15
N GLY A 577 0.31 8.02 9.43
CA GLY A 577 1.40 8.68 10.16
C GLY A 577 2.75 8.01 9.90
N ALA A 578 3.84 8.69 10.29
CA ALA A 578 5.19 8.16 10.17
C ALA A 578 5.46 6.92 11.05
N ASP A 579 4.61 6.68 12.04
CA ASP A 579 4.58 5.51 12.92
C ASP A 579 3.63 4.40 12.44
N GLY A 580 3.07 4.56 11.23
CA GLY A 580 2.12 3.63 10.62
C GLY A 580 0.70 3.70 11.16
N ARG A 581 0.38 4.64 12.06
CA ARG A 581 -0.95 4.81 12.66
C ARG A 581 -1.84 5.76 11.83
N GLY A 582 -3.15 5.71 12.05
CA GLY A 582 -4.09 6.59 11.36
C GLY A 582 -4.01 8.02 11.88
N ARG A 583 -4.14 9.01 10.99
CA ARG A 583 -4.19 10.43 11.34
C ARG A 583 -5.37 11.08 10.63
N THR A 584 -6.04 12.02 11.28
CA THR A 584 -7.08 12.85 10.65
C THR A 584 -6.80 14.34 10.82
N LEU A 585 -7.21 15.14 9.84
CA LEU A 585 -7.14 16.59 9.89
C LEU A 585 -8.45 17.18 9.38
N ARG A 586 -8.97 18.17 10.10
CA ARG A 586 -10.08 19.00 9.64
C ARG A 586 -9.55 20.22 8.91
N MET A 587 -10.16 20.52 7.77
CA MET A 587 -9.88 21.70 6.98
C MET A 587 -11.16 22.48 6.68
N GLY A 588 -11.37 23.55 7.44
CA GLY A 588 -12.49 24.47 7.30
C GLY A 588 -12.59 25.12 5.92
N SER A 589 -13.76 25.71 5.62
CA SER A 589 -13.94 26.55 4.42
C SER A 589 -13.12 27.85 4.47
N SER A 590 -12.86 28.37 5.68
CA SER A 590 -12.03 29.55 5.96
C SER A 590 -11.05 29.25 7.09
N GLY A 591 -9.92 29.98 7.13
CA GLY A 591 -8.92 29.85 8.19
C GLY A 591 -7.80 28.81 7.94
N PRO A 592 -6.86 28.68 8.88
CA PRO A 592 -5.81 27.67 8.82
C PRO A 592 -6.37 26.26 9.02
N PRO A 593 -5.73 25.21 8.46
CA PRO A 593 -6.08 23.84 8.78
C PRO A 593 -5.85 23.57 10.27
N GLY A 594 -6.65 22.67 10.86
CA GLY A 594 -6.37 22.14 12.20
C GLY A 594 -5.12 21.25 12.22
N PRO A 595 -4.62 20.86 13.41
CA PRO A 595 -3.53 19.89 13.51
C PRO A 595 -3.99 18.48 13.11
N TRP A 596 -3.04 17.64 12.71
CA TRP A 596 -3.28 16.20 12.58
C TRP A 596 -3.52 15.58 13.96
N THR A 597 -4.60 14.81 14.09
CA THR A 597 -4.99 14.10 15.31
C THR A 597 -4.73 12.60 15.13
N ASP A 598 -4.17 11.94 16.15
CA ASP A 598 -3.94 10.49 16.18
C ASP A 598 -5.27 9.73 16.29
N LEU A 599 -5.52 8.80 15.36
CA LEU A 599 -6.65 7.88 15.37
C LEU A 599 -6.28 6.51 15.94
N GLY A 600 -5.01 6.28 16.27
CA GLY A 600 -4.44 4.98 16.61
C GLY A 600 -4.52 4.00 15.44
N GLY A 601 -4.60 2.71 15.78
CA GLY A 601 -4.62 1.61 14.81
C GLY A 601 -3.29 1.40 14.10
N SER A 602 -3.13 0.25 13.44
CA SER A 602 -1.99 -0.04 12.58
C SER A 602 -2.51 -0.29 11.17
N LEU A 603 -2.11 0.59 10.24
CA LEU A 603 -2.62 0.60 8.88
C LEU A 603 -1.64 -0.16 7.98
N VAL A 604 -2.15 -1.16 7.25
CA VAL A 604 -1.35 -1.87 6.23
C VAL A 604 -1.19 -1.04 4.97
N ASP A 605 -2.12 -0.13 4.73
CA ASP A 605 -2.21 0.64 3.49
C ASP A 605 -2.92 1.99 3.70
N GLU A 606 -3.14 2.70 2.61
CA GLU A 606 -3.88 3.95 2.51
C GLU A 606 -5.32 3.80 3.05
N PRO A 607 -5.75 4.65 4.00
CA PRO A 607 -7.14 4.72 4.42
C PRO A 607 -7.99 5.47 3.40
N VAL A 608 -9.30 5.25 3.44
CA VAL A 608 -10.31 6.03 2.72
C VAL A 608 -11.24 6.73 3.71
N ALA A 609 -11.81 7.85 3.29
CA ALA A 609 -12.87 8.54 4.00
C ALA A 609 -14.10 8.64 3.09
N ILE A 610 -15.29 8.44 3.66
CA ILE A 610 -16.56 8.61 2.95
C ILE A 610 -17.61 9.21 3.90
N THR A 611 -18.46 10.08 3.38
CA THR A 611 -19.56 10.68 4.14
C THR A 611 -20.77 9.75 4.10
N ALA A 612 -21.20 9.21 5.24
CA ALA A 612 -22.41 8.41 5.34
C ALA A 612 -23.67 9.26 5.07
N ARG A 613 -24.80 8.60 4.82
CA ARG A 613 -26.08 9.25 4.51
C ARG A 613 -26.56 10.21 5.61
N ASP A 614 -26.22 9.92 6.87
CA ASP A 614 -26.56 10.76 8.02
C ASP A 614 -25.61 11.96 8.23
N GLY A 615 -24.62 12.13 7.34
CA GLY A 615 -23.64 13.22 7.38
C GLY A 615 -22.38 12.91 8.19
N ARG A 616 -22.30 11.77 8.89
CA ARG A 616 -21.09 11.36 9.60
C ARG A 616 -20.01 10.92 8.62
N VAL A 617 -18.76 11.29 8.87
CA VAL A 617 -17.62 10.71 8.13
C VAL A 617 -17.27 9.33 8.70
N VAL A 618 -17.11 8.37 7.80
CA VAL A 618 -16.64 7.01 8.08
C VAL A 618 -15.27 6.84 7.44
N LEU A 619 -14.30 6.41 8.25
CA LEU A 619 -12.95 6.08 7.82
C LEU A 619 -12.83 4.57 7.72
N LEU A 620 -12.21 4.08 6.65
CA LEU A 620 -12.01 2.65 6.42
C LEU A 620 -10.58 2.36 5.97
N THR A 621 -10.06 1.21 6.35
CA THR A 621 -8.73 0.72 5.91
C THR A 621 -8.66 -0.80 6.06
N LEU A 622 -7.65 -1.43 5.46
CA LEU A 622 -7.31 -2.81 5.76
C LEU A 622 -6.30 -2.87 6.90
N GLY A 623 -6.68 -3.57 7.96
CA GLY A 623 -5.81 -3.91 9.07
C GLY A 623 -4.89 -5.09 8.77
N PRO A 624 -3.89 -5.32 9.63
CA PRO A 624 -2.82 -6.29 9.38
C PRO A 624 -3.25 -7.75 9.55
N ALA A 625 -4.45 -7.98 10.09
CA ALA A 625 -5.13 -9.27 10.07
C ALA A 625 -5.92 -9.54 8.75
N SER A 626 -5.69 -8.76 7.68
CA SER A 626 -6.49 -8.81 6.43
C SER A 626 -7.98 -8.58 6.64
N ARG A 627 -8.34 -7.80 7.66
CA ARG A 627 -9.71 -7.43 8.00
C ARG A 627 -9.95 -5.95 7.73
N LEU A 628 -11.17 -5.61 7.33
CA LEU A 628 -11.61 -4.23 7.22
C LEU A 628 -11.66 -3.63 8.64
N LEU A 629 -11.02 -2.49 8.82
CA LEU A 629 -11.14 -1.65 10.01
C LEU A 629 -11.97 -0.43 9.67
N VAL A 630 -12.88 -0.08 10.56
CA VAL A 630 -13.81 1.05 10.42
C VAL A 630 -13.69 1.95 11.64
N ASN A 631 -13.73 3.25 11.41
CA ASN A 631 -13.76 4.27 12.46
C ASN A 631 -14.77 5.35 12.06
N VAL A 632 -15.73 5.64 12.94
CA VAL A 632 -16.92 6.45 12.61
C VAL A 632 -16.95 7.70 13.48
N GLN A 633 -17.32 8.86 12.94
CA GLN A 633 -17.58 10.05 13.76
C GLN A 633 -18.75 9.82 14.74
N TYR A 634 -18.71 10.43 15.93
CA TYR A 634 -19.83 10.33 16.88
C TYR A 634 -21.10 11.05 16.41
N ALA A 635 -20.93 12.20 15.75
CA ALA A 635 -22.00 13.07 15.28
C ALA A 635 -21.68 13.63 13.88
N PRO A 636 -22.69 14.03 13.09
CA PRO A 636 -22.50 14.57 11.75
C PRO A 636 -22.04 16.04 11.77
N THR A 637 -21.01 16.32 12.58
CA THR A 637 -20.39 17.64 12.67
C THR A 637 -18.89 17.53 12.43
N PRO A 638 -18.25 18.51 11.75
CA PRO A 638 -16.82 18.47 11.47
C PRO A 638 -15.92 18.38 12.71
N GLU A 639 -16.40 18.89 13.86
CA GLU A 639 -15.72 18.86 15.15
C GLU A 639 -15.81 17.51 15.85
N SER A 640 -16.72 16.63 15.41
CA SER A 640 -17.00 15.39 16.09
C SER A 640 -15.81 14.44 16.08
N GLN A 641 -15.50 13.90 17.26
CA GLN A 641 -14.47 12.88 17.44
C GLN A 641 -14.87 11.55 16.77
N PHE A 642 -13.89 10.66 16.71
CA PHE A 642 -13.99 9.34 16.12
C PHE A 642 -14.11 8.24 17.18
N THR A 643 -14.87 7.19 16.89
CA THR A 643 -15.16 6.07 17.81
C THR A 643 -13.98 5.13 18.06
N GLY A 644 -12.90 5.28 17.31
CA GLY A 644 -11.73 4.39 17.30
C GLY A 644 -11.88 3.27 16.26
N TRP A 645 -10.75 2.69 15.83
CA TRP A 645 -10.76 1.60 14.86
C TRP A 645 -11.37 0.32 15.43
N ARG A 646 -12.36 -0.24 14.72
CA ARG A 646 -13.00 -1.52 15.01
C ARG A 646 -12.97 -2.41 13.78
N THR A 647 -12.82 -3.71 13.98
CA THR A 647 -12.95 -4.67 12.90
C THR A 647 -14.40 -4.72 12.40
N ALA A 648 -14.60 -4.65 11.09
CA ALA A 648 -15.89 -4.79 10.45
C ALA A 648 -16.19 -6.27 10.14
N GLY A 649 -17.40 -6.70 10.52
CA GLY A 649 -17.82 -8.09 10.42
C GLY A 649 -17.18 -9.00 11.47
N SER A 650 -17.80 -10.16 11.69
CA SER A 650 -17.29 -11.27 12.49
C SER A 650 -16.34 -12.15 11.70
#